data_AF-A0A940WHG1-F1
#
_entry.id   AF-A0A940WHG1-F1
#
_cell.length_a   1.000
_cell.length_b   1.000
_cell.length_c   1.000
_cell.angle_alpha   90.00
_cell.angle_beta   90.00
_cell.angle_gamma   90.00
#
_symmetry.space_group_name_H-M   'P 1'
#
loop_
_entity.id
_entity.type
_entity.pdbx_description
1 polymer ?
#
loop_
_entity_poly.entity_id
_entity_poly.type
_entity_poly.pdbx_seq_one_letter_code
_entity_poly.pdbx_strand_id
1 'polypeptide(L)'
;MRRTFLALATLMLTAAVVPTAASAAPAFNYGEALQKSLFFYEAQQSGKLPSTNRVTWRGDSALNDGKDVGLDLTGGWFDAGDHVKFGLPMAASTTMLAWGAIEYRDAYTSSGQLTYLLNNLKFVNDYFIKAHPSPNVLYGQVGNGGTDHAWWGPAEVLPMNRPAYKIDSSCGGSDLAGETAAAMAASSMVFRSTNPSYADTLLTHAKQLYTFADTVRKKYSDCITDAAGYYQSWSGYNDELVWGAIWLYRATQDSSYLAKAESYYANLGTEPQSTTKSYKWTIAWDDKSYGCYVLLAKLTGKQQYVDDANRWLDYWTVGVNGQHVPYSPGGEAVLDTWGSLRYAANTAFTAFVYSDWLTDATRKSRYHDFAVRQINYALGDNPRKSSYMVGFGANPPRNPHHRTAHGSWSNNINEPAQSRHILYGALVGGPKSADDAYTDSRNDYTSNEVATDYNAAFTGALARLYKEYGGTPLANFPVAETPDGPEIYVQASVNATGPNFTEIKTLVVNHSAWPARALTDGSFRYYFTLDGSTTPSQITLTSAYNQCKPPTGPTLFSGKIYYVTIDCSGQAIAPQGQSESRREVQFRIASSGTWDPANDWSYTGVATTPGSTPVTVRNITLHSGGTTIWGDAPTGGPSPSPSVSPSVSPSASPSASPSASPSASPSVSPSASPSASPSPSPSPSPSPSASPTGRACTATYKVISQWQGGFQAEVTVLNSGATPISGWTVAWAFPNGQTISQLWSGTPSQSGANVTVKNLSYNGGLAAGAATSFGFTGAWNGSNAVPSPVTCTSV
;
A
#
# COMPACT_ATOMS: atom_id res chain seq x y z
N MET A 1 31.65 -79.54 -29.69
CA MET A 1 31.88 -79.23 -28.26
C MET A 1 32.34 -77.79 -28.12
N ARG A 2 31.80 -77.08 -27.11
CA ARG A 2 32.18 -75.76 -26.58
C ARG A 2 31.97 -74.54 -27.50
N ARG A 3 30.87 -73.81 -27.25
CA ARG A 3 30.78 -72.36 -27.51
C ARG A 3 30.69 -71.66 -26.16
N THR A 4 31.73 -70.89 -25.89
CA THR A 4 32.03 -70.15 -24.66
C THR A 4 31.23 -68.86 -24.64
N PHE A 5 30.56 -68.57 -23.52
CA PHE A 5 29.86 -67.31 -23.26
C PHE A 5 30.86 -66.21 -22.87
N LEU A 6 30.80 -65.06 -23.54
CA LEU A 6 31.41 -63.80 -23.09
C LEU A 6 30.47 -63.14 -22.07
N ALA A 7 30.95 -62.90 -20.85
CA ALA A 7 30.27 -62.11 -19.84
C ALA A 7 30.67 -60.63 -19.99
N LEU A 8 29.68 -59.75 -20.19
CA LEU A 8 29.84 -58.30 -20.20
C LEU A 8 29.74 -57.80 -18.75
N ALA A 9 30.83 -57.25 -18.20
CA ALA A 9 30.83 -56.61 -16.88
C ALA A 9 30.30 -55.18 -17.00
N THR A 10 29.17 -54.90 -16.34
CA THR A 10 28.57 -53.56 -16.23
C THR A 10 29.15 -52.86 -15.00
N LEU A 11 29.93 -51.81 -15.21
CA LEU A 11 30.48 -50.96 -14.14
C LEU A 11 29.40 -49.97 -13.69
N MET A 12 28.76 -50.21 -12.54
CA MET A 12 27.85 -49.24 -11.93
C MET A 12 28.66 -48.13 -11.25
N LEU A 13 28.60 -46.92 -11.81
CA LEU A 13 29.12 -45.71 -11.18
C LEU A 13 28.08 -45.20 -10.17
N THR A 14 28.29 -45.44 -8.88
CA THR A 14 27.47 -44.84 -7.82
C THR A 14 27.87 -43.38 -7.66
N ALA A 15 27.05 -42.45 -8.16
CA ALA A 15 27.17 -41.04 -7.85
C ALA A 15 26.83 -40.84 -6.36
N ALA A 16 27.83 -40.46 -5.56
CA ALA A 16 27.60 -40.02 -4.19
C ALA A 16 26.76 -38.74 -4.23
N VAL A 17 25.51 -38.82 -3.78
CA VAL A 17 24.70 -37.64 -3.50
C VAL A 17 25.30 -37.00 -2.25
N VAL A 18 26.13 -35.98 -2.45
CA VAL A 18 26.58 -35.10 -1.36
C VAL A 18 25.32 -34.38 -0.87
N PRO A 19 24.96 -34.46 0.42
CA PRO A 19 23.86 -33.66 0.95
C PRO A 19 24.29 -32.20 0.82
N THR A 20 23.60 -31.43 -0.01
CA THR A 20 23.71 -29.97 0.01
C THR A 20 23.27 -29.52 1.40
N ALA A 21 24.17 -28.87 2.13
CA ALA A 21 23.83 -28.25 3.41
C ALA A 21 22.58 -27.40 3.22
N ALA A 22 21.58 -27.57 4.09
CA ALA A 22 20.43 -26.68 4.10
C ALA A 22 20.97 -25.24 4.27
N SER A 23 20.70 -24.38 3.29
CA SER A 23 21.07 -22.97 3.39
C SER A 23 20.48 -22.40 4.67
N ALA A 24 21.28 -21.63 5.43
CA ALA A 24 20.76 -20.88 6.56
C ALA A 24 19.59 -20.01 6.08
N ALA A 25 18.56 -19.88 6.92
CA ALA A 25 17.46 -18.97 6.64
C ALA A 25 18.02 -17.54 6.45
N PRO A 26 17.49 -16.74 5.51
CA PRO A 26 17.97 -15.38 5.31
C PRO A 26 17.77 -14.54 6.57
N ALA A 27 18.66 -13.58 6.81
CA ALA A 27 18.58 -12.68 7.97
C ALA A 27 17.24 -11.92 8.04
N PHE A 28 16.69 -11.59 6.88
CA PHE A 28 15.36 -11.00 6.71
C PHE A 28 14.61 -11.71 5.59
N ASN A 29 13.28 -11.67 5.61
CA ASN A 29 12.47 -12.22 4.53
C ASN A 29 12.45 -11.27 3.32
N TYR A 30 13.48 -11.35 2.46
CA TYR A 30 13.59 -10.47 1.29
C TYR A 30 12.46 -10.67 0.28
N GLY A 31 11.89 -11.87 0.18
CA GLY A 31 10.72 -12.14 -0.66
C GLY A 31 9.46 -11.39 -0.21
N GLU A 32 9.20 -11.35 1.10
CA GLU A 32 8.10 -10.55 1.67
C GLU A 32 8.34 -9.04 1.51
N ALA A 33 9.57 -8.57 1.77
CA ALA A 33 9.91 -7.17 1.56
C ALA A 33 9.70 -6.77 0.08
N LEU A 34 10.18 -7.58 -0.87
CA LEU A 34 9.99 -7.33 -2.31
C LEU A 34 8.50 -7.26 -2.68
N GLN A 35 7.71 -8.22 -2.19
CA GLN A 35 6.26 -8.28 -2.40
C GLN A 35 5.56 -7.01 -1.91
N LYS A 36 5.93 -6.52 -0.72
CA LYS A 36 5.36 -5.30 -0.13
C LYS A 36 5.83 -4.05 -0.86
N SER A 37 7.10 -3.98 -1.28
CA SER A 37 7.62 -2.82 -2.03
C SER A 37 6.88 -2.60 -3.35
N LEU A 38 6.46 -3.68 -4.03
CA LEU A 38 5.65 -3.55 -5.25
C LEU A 38 4.19 -3.16 -4.96
N PHE A 39 3.65 -3.55 -3.80
CA PHE A 39 2.31 -3.12 -3.37
C PHE A 39 2.26 -1.61 -3.05
N PHE A 40 3.35 -1.04 -2.54
CA PHE A 40 3.45 0.42 -2.35
C PHE A 40 3.17 1.19 -3.65
N TYR A 41 3.72 0.78 -4.80
CA TYR A 41 3.43 1.44 -6.08
C TYR A 41 1.96 1.29 -6.53
N GLU A 42 1.28 0.20 -6.17
CA GLU A 42 -0.17 0.07 -6.38
C GLU A 42 -0.94 1.11 -5.54
N ALA A 43 -0.46 1.38 -4.32
CA ALA A 43 -1.03 2.39 -3.43
C ALA A 43 -0.74 3.84 -3.83
N GLN A 44 0.21 4.09 -4.74
CA GLN A 44 0.49 5.40 -5.31
C GLN A 44 -0.29 5.69 -6.60
N GLN A 45 -1.04 4.73 -7.17
CA GLN A 45 -1.70 4.89 -8.47
C GLN A 45 -2.75 6.02 -8.47
N SER A 46 -2.75 6.89 -9.47
CA SER A 46 -3.73 7.97 -9.67
C SER A 46 -4.61 7.69 -10.88
N GLY A 47 -5.75 8.37 -11.03
CA GLY A 47 -6.72 8.12 -12.10
C GLY A 47 -7.68 6.99 -11.77
N LYS A 48 -8.22 6.37 -12.81
CA LYS A 48 -9.07 5.19 -12.68
C LYS A 48 -8.20 3.98 -12.34
N LEU A 49 -8.48 3.32 -11.22
CA LEU A 49 -7.69 2.17 -10.79
C LEU A 49 -7.98 0.94 -11.68
N PRO A 50 -6.96 0.18 -12.07
CA PRO A 50 -7.16 -1.04 -12.83
C PRO A 50 -7.75 -2.12 -11.93
N SER A 51 -8.46 -3.10 -12.51
CA SER A 51 -8.97 -4.26 -11.76
C SER A 51 -7.87 -5.13 -11.15
N THR A 52 -6.62 -4.92 -11.55
CA THR A 52 -5.43 -5.58 -10.98
C THR A 52 -4.89 -4.88 -9.73
N ASN A 53 -5.38 -3.69 -9.39
CA ASN A 53 -5.01 -3.00 -8.16
C ASN A 53 -5.57 -3.77 -6.96
N ARG A 54 -4.73 -4.08 -5.97
CA ARG A 54 -5.11 -4.89 -4.81
C ARG A 54 -5.43 -4.07 -3.56
N VAL A 55 -5.33 -2.74 -3.63
CA VAL A 55 -5.39 -1.85 -2.47
C VAL A 55 -6.84 -1.50 -2.16
N THR A 56 -7.44 -2.18 -1.18
CA THR A 56 -8.90 -2.07 -0.90
C THR A 56 -9.35 -0.71 -0.37
N TRP A 57 -8.42 0.11 0.13
CA TRP A 57 -8.68 1.45 0.62
C TRP A 57 -8.39 2.56 -0.39
N ARG A 58 -7.91 2.21 -1.60
CA ARG A 58 -7.74 3.14 -2.71
C ARG A 58 -8.94 3.06 -3.65
N GLY A 59 -9.41 4.23 -4.10
CA GLY A 59 -10.43 4.37 -5.12
C GLY A 59 -9.96 5.18 -6.32
N ASP A 60 -10.83 5.33 -7.29
CA ASP A 60 -10.63 6.23 -8.43
C ASP A 60 -10.40 7.67 -7.91
N SER A 61 -9.35 8.33 -8.40
CA SER A 61 -8.95 9.66 -7.96
C SER A 61 -8.49 10.53 -9.13
N ALA A 62 -8.53 11.86 -8.97
CA ALA A 62 -7.97 12.80 -9.96
C ALA A 62 -8.46 12.57 -11.42
N LEU A 63 -9.74 12.16 -11.56
CA LEU A 63 -10.33 11.74 -12.85
C LEU A 63 -10.47 12.85 -13.91
N ASN A 64 -10.19 14.10 -13.53
CA ASN A 64 -10.22 15.26 -14.44
C ASN A 64 -8.81 15.74 -14.82
N ASP A 65 -7.74 15.03 -14.44
CA ASP A 65 -6.36 15.38 -14.80
C ASP A 65 -6.22 15.56 -16.32
N GLY A 66 -5.78 16.74 -16.76
CA GLY A 66 -5.60 17.11 -18.18
C GLY A 66 -6.80 17.76 -18.85
N LYS A 67 -7.97 17.81 -18.19
CA LYS A 67 -9.18 18.46 -18.74
C LYS A 67 -8.97 19.94 -19.06
N ASP A 68 -8.16 20.64 -18.27
CA ASP A 68 -7.78 22.04 -18.44
C ASP A 68 -7.04 22.31 -19.77
N VAL A 69 -6.36 21.29 -20.30
CA VAL A 69 -5.62 21.34 -21.57
C VAL A 69 -6.24 20.47 -22.67
N GLY A 70 -7.44 19.92 -22.44
CA GLY A 70 -8.16 19.11 -23.43
C GLY A 70 -7.55 17.74 -23.70
N LEU A 71 -6.81 17.16 -22.74
CA LEU A 71 -6.20 15.83 -22.83
C LEU A 71 -6.68 14.92 -21.71
N ASP A 72 -6.59 13.60 -21.93
CA ASP A 72 -6.64 12.63 -20.83
C ASP A 72 -5.23 12.48 -20.25
N LEU A 73 -4.99 13.07 -19.08
CA LEU A 73 -3.75 12.88 -18.33
C LEU A 73 -3.99 12.08 -17.04
N THR A 74 -5.07 11.29 -16.97
CA THR A 74 -5.33 10.37 -15.85
C THR A 74 -4.36 9.18 -15.87
N GLY A 75 -4.06 8.61 -14.69
CA GLY A 75 -3.03 7.58 -14.53
C GLY A 75 -1.77 8.13 -13.85
N GLY A 76 -0.71 7.32 -13.85
CA GLY A 76 0.58 7.66 -13.24
C GLY A 76 0.55 7.55 -11.72
N TRP A 77 1.67 7.83 -11.08
CA TRP A 77 1.77 7.75 -9.62
C TRP A 77 1.69 9.13 -8.98
N PHE A 78 1.04 9.22 -7.82
CA PHE A 78 1.32 10.29 -6.88
C PHE A 78 2.75 10.14 -6.37
N ASP A 79 3.43 11.26 -6.20
CA ASP A 79 4.87 11.29 -5.99
C ASP A 79 5.29 10.72 -4.62
N ALA A 80 4.71 11.28 -3.56
CA ALA A 80 5.09 10.99 -2.17
C ALA A 80 3.86 10.80 -1.26
N GLY A 81 3.83 11.49 -0.12
CA GLY A 81 2.64 11.61 0.73
C GLY A 81 1.58 12.59 0.21
N ASP A 82 1.85 13.27 -0.91
CA ASP A 82 1.04 14.27 -1.59
C ASP A 82 0.28 13.70 -2.80
N HIS A 83 -0.36 14.58 -3.57
CA HIS A 83 -1.13 14.17 -4.75
C HIS A 83 -0.67 14.86 -6.04
N VAL A 84 0.48 15.53 -6.04
CA VAL A 84 1.09 16.01 -7.28
C VAL A 84 1.71 14.84 -8.04
N LYS A 85 1.58 14.87 -9.35
CA LYS A 85 2.29 13.97 -10.26
C LYS A 85 3.51 14.68 -10.80
N PHE A 86 4.66 14.54 -10.14
CA PHE A 86 5.93 15.09 -10.61
C PHE A 86 6.60 14.12 -11.60
N GLY A 87 6.77 14.55 -12.84
CA GLY A 87 7.22 13.67 -13.93
C GLY A 87 8.66 13.20 -13.81
N LEU A 88 9.57 14.06 -13.33
CA LEU A 88 11.00 13.73 -13.22
C LEU A 88 11.26 12.57 -12.23
N PRO A 89 10.86 12.65 -10.95
CA PRO A 89 11.02 11.55 -10.01
C PRO A 89 10.19 10.31 -10.38
N MET A 90 9.01 10.48 -11.00
CA MET A 90 8.21 9.36 -11.50
C MET A 90 8.92 8.59 -12.61
N ALA A 91 9.54 9.29 -13.56
CA ALA A 91 10.32 8.69 -14.64
C ALA A 91 11.59 8.02 -14.08
N ALA A 92 12.33 8.68 -13.19
CA ALA A 92 13.51 8.11 -12.53
C ALA A 92 13.16 6.81 -11.78
N SER A 93 12.06 6.82 -11.01
CA SER A 93 11.56 5.62 -10.31
C SER A 93 11.25 4.49 -11.28
N THR A 94 10.62 4.81 -12.41
CA THR A 94 10.30 3.84 -13.46
C THR A 94 11.56 3.22 -14.07
N THR A 95 12.57 4.04 -14.37
CA THR A 95 13.85 3.54 -14.91
C THR A 95 14.55 2.62 -13.92
N MET A 96 14.59 2.98 -12.64
CA MET A 96 15.24 2.16 -11.61
C MET A 96 14.51 0.82 -11.36
N LEU A 97 13.17 0.82 -11.34
CA LEU A 97 12.38 -0.42 -11.27
C LEU A 97 12.64 -1.32 -12.49
N ALA A 98 12.66 -0.74 -13.70
CA ALA A 98 12.95 -1.47 -14.92
C ALA A 98 14.40 -1.99 -14.92
N TRP A 99 15.36 -1.22 -14.42
CA TRP A 99 16.75 -1.67 -14.29
C TRP A 99 16.87 -2.87 -13.36
N GLY A 100 16.25 -2.83 -12.18
CA GLY A 100 16.22 -3.98 -11.27
C GLY A 100 15.62 -5.23 -11.92
N ALA A 101 14.57 -5.06 -12.73
CA ALA A 101 13.95 -6.15 -13.48
C ALA A 101 14.86 -6.71 -14.59
N ILE A 102 15.67 -5.87 -15.24
CA ILE A 102 16.60 -6.27 -16.29
C ILE A 102 17.77 -7.09 -15.71
N GLU A 103 18.31 -6.67 -14.56
CA GLU A 103 19.43 -7.37 -13.93
C GLU A 103 18.97 -8.67 -13.22
N TYR A 104 17.77 -8.66 -12.61
CA TYR A 104 17.33 -9.71 -11.67
C TYR A 104 15.95 -10.28 -11.99
N ARG A 105 15.59 -10.41 -13.28
CA ARG A 105 14.27 -10.91 -13.72
C ARG A 105 13.89 -12.25 -13.09
N ASP A 106 14.85 -13.16 -12.98
CA ASP A 106 14.69 -14.50 -12.39
C ASP A 106 14.25 -14.44 -10.92
N ALA A 107 14.74 -13.46 -10.17
CA ALA A 107 14.31 -13.20 -8.80
C ALA A 107 12.83 -12.81 -8.73
N TYR A 108 12.39 -11.88 -9.59
CA TYR A 108 10.98 -11.50 -9.69
C TYR A 108 10.10 -12.68 -10.14
N THR A 109 10.58 -13.51 -11.07
CA THR A 109 9.83 -14.69 -11.51
C THR A 109 9.68 -15.71 -10.39
N SER A 110 10.79 -16.11 -9.75
CA SER A 110 10.78 -17.17 -8.74
C SER A 110 10.14 -16.75 -7.41
N SER A 111 10.11 -15.44 -7.09
CA SER A 111 9.30 -14.90 -5.98
C SER A 111 7.82 -14.72 -6.32
N GLY A 112 7.41 -14.97 -7.57
CA GLY A 112 6.03 -14.72 -8.03
C GLY A 112 5.67 -13.24 -8.15
N GLN A 113 6.66 -12.33 -8.12
CA GLN A 113 6.44 -10.89 -8.11
C GLN A 113 6.51 -10.23 -9.50
N LEU A 114 6.94 -10.94 -10.54
CA LEU A 114 7.09 -10.40 -11.90
C LEU A 114 5.79 -9.79 -12.44
N THR A 115 4.63 -10.42 -12.20
CA THR A 115 3.35 -9.89 -12.68
C THR A 115 3.01 -8.54 -12.05
N TYR A 116 3.25 -8.35 -10.76
CA TYR A 116 2.98 -7.08 -10.08
C TYR A 116 3.93 -5.97 -10.55
N LEU A 117 5.21 -6.30 -10.74
CA LEU A 117 6.18 -5.40 -11.36
C LEU A 117 5.75 -4.99 -12.78
N LEU A 118 5.35 -5.93 -13.63
CA LEU A 118 4.87 -5.63 -14.98
C LEU A 118 3.60 -4.76 -14.95
N ASN A 119 2.68 -5.01 -14.04
CA ASN A 119 1.48 -4.18 -13.88
C ASN A 119 1.83 -2.74 -13.48
N ASN A 120 2.74 -2.57 -12.51
CA ASN A 120 3.21 -1.25 -12.07
C ASN A 120 3.93 -0.50 -13.20
N LEU A 121 4.89 -1.14 -13.88
CA LEU A 121 5.59 -0.54 -15.01
C LEU A 121 4.63 -0.18 -16.15
N LYS A 122 3.63 -1.03 -16.43
CA LYS A 122 2.63 -0.72 -17.46
C LYS A 122 1.79 0.49 -17.05
N PHE A 123 1.34 0.55 -15.81
CA PHE A 123 0.48 1.63 -15.31
C PHE A 123 1.12 3.01 -15.47
N VAL A 124 2.40 3.14 -15.09
CA VAL A 124 3.12 4.41 -15.22
C VAL A 124 3.51 4.74 -16.67
N ASN A 125 3.91 3.74 -17.47
CA ASN A 125 4.26 3.97 -18.87
C ASN A 125 3.03 4.31 -19.73
N ASP A 126 1.84 3.76 -19.43
CA ASP A 126 0.60 4.18 -20.05
C ASP A 126 0.32 5.67 -19.81
N TYR A 127 0.65 6.18 -18.62
CA TYR A 127 0.60 7.63 -18.35
C TYR A 127 1.64 8.41 -19.15
N PHE A 128 2.89 7.94 -19.26
CA PHE A 128 3.90 8.62 -20.11
C PHE A 128 3.51 8.68 -21.58
N ILE A 129 2.84 7.64 -22.11
CA ILE A 129 2.27 7.66 -23.47
C ILE A 129 1.23 8.79 -23.60
N LYS A 130 0.29 8.88 -22.65
CA LYS A 130 -0.72 9.96 -22.63
C LYS A 130 -0.09 11.36 -22.50
N ALA A 131 0.93 11.47 -21.66
CA ALA A 131 1.65 12.71 -21.41
C ALA A 131 2.54 13.15 -22.58
N HIS A 132 2.82 12.28 -23.56
CA HIS A 132 3.59 12.59 -24.75
C HIS A 132 2.71 12.57 -26.02
N PRO A 133 1.82 13.58 -26.21
CA PRO A 133 0.85 13.59 -27.30
C PRO A 133 1.47 13.89 -28.68
N SER A 134 2.68 14.44 -28.72
CA SER A 134 3.42 14.70 -29.96
C SER A 134 4.93 14.75 -29.70
N PRO A 135 5.80 14.54 -30.72
CA PRO A 135 7.21 14.23 -30.52
C PRO A 135 8.05 15.19 -29.66
N ASN A 136 7.66 16.47 -29.60
CA ASN A 136 8.38 17.52 -28.86
C ASN A 136 7.49 18.18 -27.80
N VAL A 137 6.51 17.45 -27.26
CA VAL A 137 5.63 17.91 -26.18
C VAL A 137 5.51 16.81 -25.13
N LEU A 138 5.90 17.12 -23.89
CA LEU A 138 5.76 16.22 -22.76
C LEU A 138 5.11 16.95 -21.58
N TYR A 139 4.00 16.44 -21.08
CA TYR A 139 3.39 16.88 -19.83
C TYR A 139 4.17 16.31 -18.65
N GLY A 140 4.87 17.19 -17.95
CA GLY A 140 5.79 16.85 -16.87
C GLY A 140 5.19 16.96 -15.48
N GLN A 141 4.03 17.59 -15.33
CA GLN A 141 3.40 17.75 -14.03
C GLN A 141 1.88 17.86 -14.14
N VAL A 142 1.16 17.25 -13.20
CA VAL A 142 -0.27 17.51 -12.98
C VAL A 142 -0.54 17.73 -11.50
N GLY A 143 -1.20 18.85 -11.17
CA GLY A 143 -1.33 19.36 -9.82
C GLY A 143 -0.33 20.49 -9.55
N ASN A 144 -0.71 21.44 -8.68
CA ASN A 144 0.16 22.52 -8.24
C ASN A 144 0.59 22.26 -6.79
N GLY A 145 1.90 22.23 -6.53
CA GLY A 145 2.43 21.84 -5.23
C GLY A 145 1.91 22.70 -4.08
N GLY A 146 1.81 24.02 -4.26
CA GLY A 146 1.30 24.91 -3.22
C GLY A 146 -0.15 24.61 -2.82
N THR A 147 -1.04 24.47 -3.81
CA THR A 147 -2.46 24.18 -3.54
C THR A 147 -2.71 22.76 -3.06
N ASP A 148 -1.92 21.79 -3.54
CA ASP A 148 -2.00 20.40 -3.13
C ASP A 148 -1.53 20.24 -1.67
N HIS A 149 -0.39 20.86 -1.35
CA HIS A 149 0.23 20.73 -0.04
C HIS A 149 -0.50 21.49 1.06
N ALA A 150 -1.31 22.50 0.70
CA ALA A 150 -2.18 23.25 1.61
C ALA A 150 -3.38 22.44 2.14
N TRP A 151 -3.59 21.21 1.66
CA TRP A 151 -4.71 20.34 2.07
C TRP A 151 -4.23 18.95 2.49
N TRP A 152 -4.92 18.35 3.46
CA TRP A 152 -4.58 17.06 4.08
C TRP A 152 -5.79 16.11 4.17
N GLY A 153 -6.02 15.35 3.10
CA GLY A 153 -7.07 14.33 3.06
C GLY A 153 -6.86 13.32 1.92
N PRO A 154 -7.76 12.36 1.71
CA PRO A 154 -7.59 11.27 0.76
C PRO A 154 -7.78 11.68 -0.72
N ALA A 155 -7.01 11.07 -1.62
CA ALA A 155 -6.93 11.40 -3.05
C ALA A 155 -8.28 11.33 -3.81
N GLU A 156 -9.18 10.47 -3.37
CA GLU A 156 -10.46 10.19 -4.00
C GLU A 156 -11.41 11.40 -3.97
N VAL A 157 -11.15 12.37 -3.07
CA VAL A 157 -11.99 13.55 -2.86
C VAL A 157 -11.17 14.85 -2.89
N LEU A 158 -10.23 14.97 -3.82
CA LEU A 158 -9.44 16.20 -3.99
C LEU A 158 -10.34 17.44 -4.23
N PRO A 159 -10.28 18.48 -3.38
CA PRO A 159 -11.16 19.65 -3.51
C PRO A 159 -10.60 20.76 -4.43
N MET A 160 -9.31 20.71 -4.79
CA MET A 160 -8.61 21.75 -5.53
C MET A 160 -8.54 21.46 -7.04
N ASN A 161 -8.28 22.51 -7.82
CA ASN A 161 -7.93 22.37 -9.22
C ASN A 161 -6.53 21.77 -9.37
N ARG A 162 -6.33 20.98 -10.44
CA ARG A 162 -5.09 20.26 -10.71
C ARG A 162 -4.56 20.60 -12.10
N PRO A 163 -3.85 21.73 -12.26
CA PRO A 163 -3.39 22.19 -13.57
C PRO A 163 -2.34 21.24 -14.17
N ALA A 164 -2.35 21.12 -15.50
CA ALA A 164 -1.37 20.35 -16.25
C ALA A 164 -0.25 21.26 -16.80
N TYR A 165 1.00 20.89 -16.55
CA TYR A 165 2.18 21.61 -17.03
C TYR A 165 2.98 20.75 -17.98
N LYS A 166 3.55 21.38 -19.00
CA LYS A 166 4.32 20.71 -20.05
C LYS A 166 5.64 21.40 -20.33
N ILE A 167 6.53 20.63 -20.92
CA ILE A 167 7.69 21.11 -21.65
C ILE A 167 7.46 20.92 -23.15
N ASP A 168 7.97 21.85 -23.95
CA ASP A 168 7.92 21.77 -25.40
C ASP A 168 9.13 22.47 -26.05
N SER A 169 9.15 22.55 -27.39
CA SER A 169 10.26 23.17 -28.13
C SER A 169 10.54 24.64 -27.78
N SER A 170 9.61 25.37 -27.15
CA SER A 170 9.82 26.77 -26.78
C SER A 170 10.63 26.92 -25.49
N CYS A 171 10.36 26.08 -24.50
CA CYS A 171 10.95 26.19 -23.16
C CYS A 171 11.96 25.09 -22.80
N GLY A 172 11.93 23.95 -23.50
CA GLY A 172 12.82 22.81 -23.26
C GLY A 172 12.58 22.09 -21.93
N GLY A 173 13.44 21.11 -21.63
CA GLY A 173 13.31 20.26 -20.44
C GLY A 173 14.01 18.91 -20.66
N SER A 174 15.29 18.97 -20.96
CA SER A 174 16.10 17.83 -21.41
C SER A 174 16.32 16.77 -20.35
N ASP A 175 16.40 17.18 -19.10
CA ASP A 175 16.40 16.30 -17.93
C ASP A 175 15.11 15.46 -17.89
N LEU A 176 13.95 16.09 -17.79
CA LEU A 176 12.66 15.40 -17.75
C LEU A 176 12.40 14.54 -18.99
N ALA A 177 12.63 15.08 -20.19
CA ALA A 177 12.43 14.34 -21.44
C ALA A 177 13.44 13.18 -21.60
N GLY A 178 14.70 13.40 -21.20
CA GLY A 178 15.76 12.39 -21.22
C GLY A 178 15.49 11.25 -20.23
N GLU A 179 15.04 11.56 -19.02
CA GLU A 179 14.68 10.55 -18.03
C GLU A 179 13.43 9.78 -18.44
N THR A 180 12.40 10.45 -18.98
CA THR A 180 11.20 9.75 -19.48
C THR A 180 11.56 8.84 -20.67
N ALA A 181 12.50 9.26 -21.54
CA ALA A 181 13.02 8.39 -22.58
C ALA A 181 13.76 7.18 -22.02
N ALA A 182 14.59 7.35 -20.99
CA ALA A 182 15.26 6.26 -20.28
C ALA A 182 14.26 5.27 -19.69
N ALA A 183 13.23 5.77 -19.01
CA ALA A 183 12.17 4.98 -18.40
C ALA A 183 11.45 4.09 -19.43
N MET A 184 11.05 4.67 -20.56
CA MET A 184 10.34 3.96 -21.62
C MET A 184 11.27 2.99 -22.36
N ALA A 185 12.53 3.35 -22.60
CA ALA A 185 13.52 2.47 -23.21
C ALA A 185 13.82 1.24 -22.31
N ALA A 186 14.11 1.46 -21.03
CA ALA A 186 14.34 0.37 -20.07
C ALA A 186 13.09 -0.52 -19.92
N SER A 187 11.91 0.08 -19.78
CA SER A 187 10.63 -0.66 -19.71
C SER A 187 10.39 -1.50 -20.96
N SER A 188 10.72 -0.99 -22.15
CA SER A 188 10.60 -1.76 -23.40
C SER A 188 11.41 -3.06 -23.36
N MET A 189 12.58 -3.07 -22.72
CA MET A 189 13.39 -4.28 -22.55
C MET A 189 12.70 -5.29 -21.63
N VAL A 190 12.10 -4.81 -20.53
CA VAL A 190 11.37 -5.66 -19.57
C VAL A 190 10.15 -6.32 -20.22
N PHE A 191 9.40 -5.57 -21.04
CA PHE A 191 8.23 -6.06 -21.75
C PHE A 191 8.53 -6.85 -23.01
N ARG A 192 9.73 -6.74 -23.59
CA ARG A 192 10.07 -7.32 -24.90
C ARG A 192 9.69 -8.80 -25.04
N SER A 193 9.88 -9.59 -23.99
CA SER A 193 9.60 -11.02 -23.96
C SER A 193 8.12 -11.38 -23.74
N THR A 194 7.33 -10.49 -23.16
CA THR A 194 5.93 -10.77 -22.74
C THR A 194 4.90 -9.97 -23.55
N ASN A 195 5.28 -8.82 -24.09
CA ASN A 195 4.45 -7.95 -24.91
C ASN A 195 5.32 -7.13 -25.88
N PRO A 196 5.79 -7.72 -27.00
CA PRO A 196 6.70 -7.07 -27.92
C PRO A 196 6.07 -5.84 -28.62
N SER A 197 4.77 -5.88 -28.93
CA SER A 197 4.09 -4.74 -29.55
C SER A 197 4.08 -3.51 -28.63
N TYR A 198 3.78 -3.70 -27.34
CA TYR A 198 3.85 -2.60 -26.38
C TYR A 198 5.29 -2.10 -26.20
N ALA A 199 6.27 -3.00 -26.17
CA ALA A 199 7.68 -2.62 -26.13
C ALA A 199 8.08 -1.74 -27.33
N ASP A 200 7.55 -1.99 -28.54
CA ASP A 200 7.78 -1.14 -29.71
C ASP A 200 7.12 0.24 -29.59
N THR A 201 5.92 0.30 -29.00
CA THR A 201 5.28 1.58 -28.67
C THR A 201 6.16 2.40 -27.72
N LEU A 202 6.62 1.79 -26.62
CA LEU A 202 7.48 2.47 -25.65
C LEU A 202 8.78 2.97 -26.30
N LEU A 203 9.40 2.14 -27.12
CA LEU A 203 10.65 2.48 -27.79
C LEU A 203 10.46 3.63 -28.81
N THR A 204 9.30 3.71 -29.45
CA THR A 204 8.96 4.82 -30.36
C THR A 204 8.90 6.15 -29.59
N HIS A 205 8.17 6.18 -28.48
CA HIS A 205 8.10 7.36 -27.61
C HIS A 205 9.47 7.72 -27.04
N ALA A 206 10.25 6.74 -26.57
CA ALA A 206 11.58 6.97 -26.02
C ALA A 206 12.52 7.64 -27.02
N LYS A 207 12.53 7.19 -28.28
CA LYS A 207 13.36 7.79 -29.34
C LYS A 207 12.97 9.23 -29.64
N GLN A 208 11.67 9.53 -29.66
CA GLN A 208 11.16 10.88 -29.90
C GLN A 208 11.51 11.82 -28.75
N LEU A 209 11.21 11.42 -27.51
CA LEU A 209 11.53 12.18 -26.30
C LEU A 209 13.03 12.44 -26.14
N TYR A 210 13.87 11.44 -26.41
CA TYR A 210 15.33 11.64 -26.37
C TYR A 210 15.80 12.60 -27.46
N THR A 211 15.21 12.52 -28.67
CA THR A 211 15.52 13.47 -29.74
C THR A 211 15.14 14.90 -29.35
N PHE A 212 13.96 15.08 -28.73
CA PHE A 212 13.53 16.37 -28.18
C PHE A 212 14.51 16.87 -27.10
N ALA A 213 14.85 16.03 -26.11
CA ALA A 213 15.80 16.35 -25.05
C ALA A 213 17.17 16.78 -25.59
N ASP A 214 17.70 16.06 -26.58
CA ASP A 214 19.00 16.31 -27.18
C ASP A 214 19.02 17.60 -28.03
N THR A 215 17.87 17.98 -28.60
CA THR A 215 17.72 19.14 -29.48
C THR A 215 17.49 20.44 -28.70
N VAL A 216 16.67 20.41 -27.64
CA VAL A 216 16.26 21.62 -26.90
C VAL A 216 16.81 21.59 -25.47
N ARG A 217 18.11 21.84 -25.36
CA ARG A 217 18.92 21.70 -24.12
C ARG A 217 18.67 22.78 -23.07
N LYS A 218 17.70 22.53 -22.20
CA LYS A 218 17.31 23.40 -21.07
C LYS A 218 16.82 22.55 -19.89
N LYS A 219 16.89 23.08 -18.67
CA LYS A 219 16.34 22.42 -17.48
C LYS A 219 14.81 22.51 -17.49
N TYR A 220 14.11 21.43 -17.13
CA TYR A 220 12.64 21.47 -17.12
C TYR A 220 12.09 22.41 -16.04
N SER A 221 12.80 22.56 -14.92
CA SER A 221 12.38 23.40 -13.79
C SER A 221 12.42 24.90 -14.10
N ASP A 222 13.07 25.29 -15.21
CA ASP A 222 13.01 26.66 -15.73
C ASP A 222 11.72 26.91 -16.54
N CYS A 223 11.07 25.84 -17.01
CA CYS A 223 9.78 25.90 -17.73
C CYS A 223 8.59 25.61 -16.80
N ILE A 224 8.62 24.47 -16.10
CA ILE A 224 7.64 24.11 -15.08
C ILE A 224 8.14 24.65 -13.74
N THR A 225 7.97 25.95 -13.54
CA THR A 225 8.54 26.66 -12.38
C THR A 225 7.94 26.24 -11.05
N ASP A 226 6.72 25.68 -11.04
CA ASP A 226 6.12 25.10 -9.84
C ASP A 226 6.98 23.94 -9.29
N ALA A 227 7.57 23.13 -10.17
CA ALA A 227 8.41 22.01 -9.77
C ALA A 227 9.73 22.43 -9.09
N ALA A 228 10.19 23.67 -9.31
CA ALA A 228 11.46 24.15 -8.75
C ALA A 228 11.44 24.23 -7.21
N GLY A 229 10.26 24.32 -6.59
CA GLY A 229 10.14 24.26 -5.13
C GLY A 229 10.27 22.85 -4.53
N TYR A 230 10.27 21.81 -5.37
CA TYR A 230 10.15 20.41 -4.96
C TYR A 230 11.23 19.54 -5.60
N TYR A 231 11.21 19.45 -6.93
CA TYR A 231 12.07 18.63 -7.76
C TYR A 231 12.86 19.48 -8.75
N GLN A 232 13.54 20.51 -8.25
CA GLN A 232 14.43 21.32 -9.06
C GLN A 232 15.52 20.47 -9.70
N SER A 233 15.84 20.73 -10.96
CA SER A 233 16.99 20.13 -11.64
C SER A 233 18.28 20.77 -11.13
N TRP A 234 18.92 20.15 -10.13
CA TRP A 234 20.14 20.65 -9.52
C TRP A 234 21.37 20.28 -10.38
N SER A 235 21.50 19.00 -10.75
CA SER A 235 22.57 18.47 -11.61
C SER A 235 22.57 19.06 -13.03
N GLY A 236 21.39 19.45 -13.53
CA GLY A 236 21.18 19.88 -14.90
C GLY A 236 20.59 18.74 -15.75
N TYR A 237 21.08 18.57 -16.97
CA TYR A 237 20.52 17.59 -17.92
C TYR A 237 21.58 16.71 -18.59
N ASN A 238 22.87 16.95 -18.34
CA ASN A 238 23.92 16.24 -19.06
C ASN A 238 23.95 14.76 -18.67
N ASP A 239 23.68 14.46 -17.41
CA ASP A 239 23.55 13.12 -16.90
C ASP A 239 22.35 12.38 -17.48
N GLU A 240 21.18 13.00 -17.67
CA GLU A 240 20.04 12.39 -18.37
C GLU A 240 20.30 12.17 -19.86
N LEU A 241 21.09 13.03 -20.51
CA LEU A 241 21.50 12.80 -21.90
C LEU A 241 22.41 11.56 -22.01
N VAL A 242 23.35 11.37 -21.08
CA VAL A 242 24.16 10.15 -21.03
C VAL A 242 23.28 8.93 -20.70
N TRP A 243 22.46 9.06 -19.67
CA TRP A 243 21.59 8.00 -19.16
C TRP A 243 20.57 7.51 -20.20
N GLY A 244 19.82 8.43 -20.81
CA GLY A 244 18.86 8.12 -21.87
C GLY A 244 19.52 7.47 -23.08
N ALA A 245 20.72 7.92 -23.46
CA ALA A 245 21.49 7.31 -24.53
C ALA A 245 21.93 5.87 -24.19
N ILE A 246 22.40 5.62 -22.97
CA ILE A 246 22.76 4.26 -22.51
C ILE A 246 21.55 3.33 -22.64
N TRP A 247 20.38 3.76 -22.14
CA TRP A 247 19.17 2.93 -22.18
C TRP A 247 18.65 2.69 -23.58
N LEU A 248 18.67 3.71 -24.45
CA LEU A 248 18.33 3.54 -25.86
C LEU A 248 19.31 2.62 -26.57
N TYR A 249 20.61 2.72 -26.32
CA TYR A 249 21.59 1.77 -26.86
C TYR A 249 21.27 0.35 -26.40
N ARG A 250 21.05 0.13 -25.10
CA ARG A 250 20.71 -1.21 -24.57
C ARG A 250 19.44 -1.77 -25.21
N ALA A 251 18.41 -0.95 -25.41
CA ALA A 251 17.12 -1.37 -25.97
C ALA A 251 17.15 -1.59 -27.50
N THR A 252 18.00 -0.88 -28.23
CA THR A 252 18.01 -0.87 -29.71
C THR A 252 19.19 -1.59 -30.34
N GLN A 253 20.30 -1.70 -29.61
CA GLN A 253 21.63 -2.06 -30.12
C GLN A 253 22.18 -1.11 -31.21
N ASP A 254 21.62 0.10 -31.35
CA ASP A 254 22.11 1.12 -32.26
C ASP A 254 23.32 1.85 -31.64
N SER A 255 24.50 1.60 -32.20
CA SER A 255 25.77 2.14 -31.70
C SER A 255 25.85 3.66 -31.71
N SER A 256 24.98 4.36 -32.46
CA SER A 256 24.94 5.83 -32.43
C SER A 256 24.55 6.36 -31.05
N TYR A 257 23.69 5.64 -30.30
CA TYR A 257 23.36 6.01 -28.93
C TYR A 257 24.54 5.78 -27.97
N LEU A 258 25.28 4.68 -28.11
CA LEU A 258 26.50 4.49 -27.30
C LEU A 258 27.51 5.61 -27.55
N ALA A 259 27.73 5.97 -28.82
CA ALA A 259 28.60 7.09 -29.17
C ALA A 259 28.13 8.43 -28.56
N LYS A 260 26.81 8.69 -28.54
CA LYS A 260 26.25 9.86 -27.84
C LYS A 260 26.49 9.81 -26.34
N ALA A 261 26.26 8.67 -25.69
CA ALA A 261 26.50 8.49 -24.26
C ALA A 261 27.96 8.79 -23.90
N GLU A 262 28.92 8.23 -24.63
CA GLU A 262 30.35 8.47 -24.38
C GLU A 262 30.77 9.92 -24.64
N SER A 263 30.17 10.57 -25.65
CA SER A 263 30.40 11.99 -25.96
C SER A 263 29.89 12.90 -24.84
N TYR A 264 28.65 12.71 -24.38
CA TYR A 264 28.06 13.52 -23.31
C TYR A 264 28.66 13.23 -21.93
N TYR A 265 29.27 12.06 -21.73
CA TYR A 265 29.96 11.72 -20.49
C TYR A 265 31.02 12.76 -20.10
N ALA A 266 31.69 13.35 -21.09
CA ALA A 266 32.68 14.40 -20.87
C ALA A 266 32.08 15.63 -20.14
N ASN A 267 30.78 15.89 -20.32
CA ASN A 267 30.06 17.02 -19.74
C ASN A 267 29.45 16.74 -18.36
N LEU A 268 29.57 15.51 -17.84
CA LEU A 268 29.14 15.19 -16.47
C LEU A 268 29.89 16.05 -15.43
N GLY A 269 29.21 16.30 -14.31
CA GLY A 269 29.73 17.08 -13.19
C GLY A 269 31.10 16.60 -12.70
N THR A 270 31.85 17.54 -12.13
CA THR A 270 33.14 17.29 -11.50
C THR A 270 33.12 17.79 -10.06
N GLU A 271 33.94 17.19 -9.21
CA GLU A 271 34.13 17.69 -7.86
C GLU A 271 34.64 19.15 -7.89
N PRO A 272 34.23 19.99 -6.93
CA PRO A 272 34.65 21.39 -6.88
C PRO A 272 36.18 21.53 -6.99
N GLN A 273 36.62 22.45 -7.86
CA GLN A 273 38.03 22.77 -8.09
C GLN A 273 38.88 21.57 -8.58
N SER A 274 38.25 20.57 -9.21
CA SER A 274 38.89 19.36 -9.72
C SER A 274 38.43 19.05 -11.15
N THR A 275 39.20 18.23 -11.87
CA THR A 275 38.79 17.60 -13.13
C THR A 275 38.19 16.20 -12.90
N THR A 276 38.16 15.74 -11.65
CA THR A 276 37.64 14.42 -11.27
C THR A 276 36.12 14.45 -11.32
N LYS A 277 35.51 13.45 -11.98
CA LYS A 277 34.05 13.28 -12.01
C LYS A 277 33.49 13.18 -10.59
N SER A 278 32.31 13.77 -10.37
CA SER A 278 31.64 13.80 -9.06
C SER A 278 31.54 12.40 -8.47
N TYR A 279 31.92 12.24 -7.20
CA TYR A 279 31.96 10.92 -6.55
C TYR A 279 31.50 10.95 -5.08
N LYS A 280 31.14 12.13 -4.57
CA LYS A 280 30.72 12.31 -3.16
C LYS A 280 29.21 12.33 -2.92
N TRP A 281 28.42 12.24 -3.98
CA TRP A 281 26.96 12.05 -3.91
C TRP A 281 26.59 10.64 -4.38
N THR A 282 25.34 10.42 -4.82
CA THR A 282 24.88 9.14 -5.36
C THR A 282 23.79 9.31 -6.41
N ILE A 283 23.47 8.22 -7.11
CA ILE A 283 22.36 8.16 -8.05
C ILE A 283 21.04 8.44 -7.33
N ALA A 284 20.26 9.37 -7.88
CA ALA A 284 18.93 9.72 -7.40
C ALA A 284 18.04 10.19 -8.55
N TRP A 285 16.86 10.71 -8.23
CA TRP A 285 15.96 11.30 -9.23
C TRP A 285 16.54 12.53 -9.93
N ASP A 286 17.60 13.15 -9.40
CA ASP A 286 18.27 14.32 -9.96
C ASP A 286 19.55 13.92 -10.71
N ASP A 287 20.57 13.37 -10.04
CA ASP A 287 21.87 13.06 -10.67
C ASP A 287 22.01 11.57 -11.07
N LYS A 288 22.18 11.28 -12.36
CA LYS A 288 22.31 9.90 -12.91
C LYS A 288 23.75 9.55 -13.23
N SER A 289 24.71 10.47 -13.01
CA SER A 289 26.12 10.29 -13.34
C SER A 289 26.67 8.95 -12.82
N TYR A 290 26.36 8.62 -11.58
CA TYR A 290 26.83 7.41 -10.90
C TYR A 290 26.35 6.10 -11.54
N GLY A 291 25.10 6.08 -12.01
CA GLY A 291 24.56 4.96 -12.81
C GLY A 291 25.26 4.87 -14.16
N CYS A 292 25.54 6.01 -14.80
CA CYS A 292 26.28 6.07 -16.05
C CYS A 292 27.70 5.51 -15.91
N TYR A 293 28.40 5.74 -14.78
CA TYR A 293 29.74 5.19 -14.51
C TYR A 293 29.69 3.66 -14.58
N VAL A 294 28.77 3.06 -13.82
CA VAL A 294 28.62 1.61 -13.72
C VAL A 294 28.17 1.00 -15.04
N LEU A 295 27.15 1.58 -15.70
CA LEU A 295 26.63 1.02 -16.93
C LEU A 295 27.63 1.13 -18.09
N LEU A 296 28.34 2.25 -18.26
CA LEU A 296 29.36 2.36 -19.30
C LEU A 296 30.58 1.49 -19.02
N ALA A 297 30.98 1.33 -17.75
CA ALA A 297 32.00 0.36 -17.38
C ALA A 297 31.58 -1.06 -17.81
N LYS A 298 30.35 -1.48 -17.47
CA LYS A 298 29.80 -2.80 -17.85
C LYS A 298 29.71 -2.99 -19.38
N LEU A 299 29.31 -1.96 -20.11
CA LEU A 299 29.09 -2.04 -21.55
C LEU A 299 30.40 -2.01 -22.37
N THR A 300 31.43 -1.31 -21.88
CA THR A 300 32.62 -1.01 -22.69
C THR A 300 33.93 -1.55 -22.12
N GLY A 301 33.99 -1.82 -20.81
CA GLY A 301 35.21 -2.18 -20.10
C GLY A 301 36.28 -1.06 -20.07
N LYS A 302 35.96 0.15 -20.53
CA LYS A 302 36.93 1.26 -20.58
C LYS A 302 37.32 1.70 -19.17
N GLN A 303 38.63 1.83 -18.94
CA GLN A 303 39.20 2.09 -17.62
C GLN A 303 38.68 3.38 -16.97
N GLN A 304 38.42 4.45 -17.75
CA GLN A 304 37.88 5.71 -17.20
C GLN A 304 36.57 5.51 -16.42
N TYR A 305 35.66 4.69 -16.94
CA TYR A 305 34.37 4.43 -16.30
C TYR A 305 34.53 3.53 -15.08
N VAL A 306 35.46 2.58 -15.16
CA VAL A 306 35.85 1.71 -14.04
C VAL A 306 36.44 2.54 -12.90
N ASP A 307 37.32 3.49 -13.21
CA ASP A 307 37.95 4.38 -12.22
C ASP A 307 36.93 5.30 -11.56
N ASP A 308 36.00 5.87 -12.33
CA ASP A 308 34.94 6.73 -11.80
C ASP A 308 33.96 5.95 -10.91
N ALA A 309 33.51 4.76 -11.35
CA ALA A 309 32.66 3.88 -10.55
C ALA A 309 33.36 3.41 -9.27
N ASN A 310 34.64 3.03 -9.37
CA ASN A 310 35.43 2.61 -8.21
C ASN A 310 35.63 3.75 -7.21
N ARG A 311 35.94 4.96 -7.68
CA ARG A 311 36.15 6.12 -6.80
C ARG A 311 34.88 6.46 -6.02
N TRP A 312 33.74 6.46 -6.70
CA TRP A 312 32.45 6.70 -6.06
C TRP A 312 32.12 5.62 -5.01
N LEU A 313 32.15 4.34 -5.38
CA LEU A 313 31.81 3.28 -4.43
C LEU A 313 32.85 3.12 -3.31
N ASP A 314 34.12 3.48 -3.54
CA ASP A 314 35.12 3.58 -2.48
C ASP A 314 34.79 4.70 -1.50
N TYR A 315 34.39 5.89 -1.97
CA TYR A 315 33.97 6.98 -1.07
C TYR A 315 32.81 6.56 -0.16
N TRP A 316 31.89 5.77 -0.69
CA TRP A 316 30.77 5.21 0.07
C TRP A 316 31.15 4.07 1.02
N THR A 317 32.35 3.52 0.93
CA THR A 317 32.79 2.36 1.72
C THR A 317 34.04 2.65 2.53
N VAL A 318 35.23 2.53 1.92
CA VAL A 318 36.52 2.66 2.60
C VAL A 318 37.08 4.08 2.61
N GLY A 319 36.43 4.99 1.88
CA GLY A 319 36.89 6.34 1.65
C GLY A 319 37.91 6.46 0.50
N VAL A 320 38.02 7.69 0.01
CA VAL A 320 39.00 8.12 -1.00
C VAL A 320 39.70 9.36 -0.46
N ASN A 321 41.02 9.37 -0.46
CA ASN A 321 41.84 10.49 0.02
C ASN A 321 41.49 10.96 1.45
N GLY A 322 41.19 10.00 2.34
CA GLY A 322 40.81 10.28 3.73
C GLY A 322 39.39 10.83 3.93
N GLN A 323 38.58 10.87 2.88
CA GLN A 323 37.17 11.28 2.93
C GLN A 323 36.25 10.11 2.64
N HIS A 324 35.16 9.97 3.38
CA HIS A 324 34.10 9.00 3.13
C HIS A 324 32.74 9.60 3.45
N VAL A 325 31.67 8.96 2.99
CA VAL A 325 30.29 9.31 3.39
C VAL A 325 30.14 9.14 4.91
N PRO A 326 29.43 10.02 5.64
CA PRO A 326 29.19 9.83 7.06
C PRO A 326 28.54 8.48 7.37
N TYR A 327 28.97 7.84 8.46
CA TYR A 327 28.39 6.58 8.94
C TYR A 327 27.86 6.75 10.35
N SER A 328 26.64 6.26 10.60
CA SER A 328 26.10 6.17 11.96
C SER A 328 26.83 5.09 12.78
N PRO A 329 26.80 5.15 14.13
CA PRO A 329 27.29 4.06 14.98
C PRO A 329 26.64 2.70 14.67
N GLY A 330 25.38 2.71 14.24
CA GLY A 330 24.65 1.54 13.78
C GLY A 330 25.12 1.02 12.41
N GLY A 331 25.85 1.79 11.61
CA GLY A 331 26.40 1.36 10.32
C GLY A 331 25.57 1.73 9.09
N GLU A 332 24.65 2.69 9.22
CA GLU A 332 24.01 3.34 8.07
C GLU A 332 24.97 4.34 7.42
N ALA A 333 25.05 4.36 6.09
CA ALA A 333 25.70 5.42 5.33
C ALA A 333 24.72 6.60 5.15
N VAL A 334 24.94 7.69 5.89
CA VAL A 334 24.04 8.84 5.94
C VAL A 334 24.61 9.97 5.07
N LEU A 335 24.10 10.07 3.85
CA LEU A 335 24.52 11.09 2.89
C LEU A 335 23.98 12.48 3.20
N ASP A 336 22.69 12.53 3.53
CA ASP A 336 21.95 13.78 3.71
C ASP A 336 20.78 13.60 4.68
N THR A 337 20.22 14.72 5.12
CA THR A 337 19.08 14.79 6.03
C THR A 337 17.79 14.23 5.41
N TRP A 338 17.56 14.44 4.12
CA TRP A 338 16.32 14.03 3.45
C TRP A 338 16.46 12.67 2.78
N GLY A 339 15.70 11.67 3.22
CA GLY A 339 15.71 10.36 2.59
C GLY A 339 17.09 9.69 2.63
N SER A 340 17.74 9.69 3.79
CA SER A 340 19.03 9.03 4.01
C SER A 340 19.00 7.56 3.57
N LEU A 341 17.96 6.83 3.95
CA LEU A 341 17.78 5.42 3.56
C LEU A 341 17.56 5.24 2.06
N ARG A 342 16.89 6.19 1.38
CA ARG A 342 16.78 6.17 -0.09
C ARG A 342 18.15 6.27 -0.74
N TYR A 343 19.01 7.17 -0.27
CA TYR A 343 20.35 7.30 -0.84
C TYR A 343 21.21 6.07 -0.58
N ALA A 344 21.18 5.52 0.64
CA ALA A 344 21.87 4.28 0.96
C ALA A 344 21.37 3.10 0.11
N ALA A 345 20.06 2.97 -0.10
CA ALA A 345 19.46 1.92 -0.93
C ALA A 345 19.80 2.08 -2.42
N ASN A 346 19.83 3.31 -2.94
CA ASN A 346 20.24 3.60 -4.31
C ASN A 346 21.71 3.20 -4.57
N THR A 347 22.59 3.55 -3.64
CA THR A 347 24.00 3.13 -3.69
C THR A 347 24.11 1.62 -3.56
N ALA A 348 23.37 0.98 -2.64
CA ALA A 348 23.39 -0.47 -2.43
C ALA A 348 22.98 -1.25 -3.70
N PHE A 349 21.88 -0.86 -4.34
CA PHE A 349 21.45 -1.48 -5.60
C PHE A 349 22.54 -1.39 -6.68
N THR A 350 23.10 -0.19 -6.87
CA THR A 350 24.12 0.02 -7.91
C THR A 350 25.43 -0.70 -7.58
N ALA A 351 25.80 -0.76 -6.31
CA ALA A 351 26.93 -1.53 -5.79
C ALA A 351 26.76 -3.04 -6.06
N PHE A 352 25.56 -3.60 -5.87
CA PHE A 352 25.27 -4.97 -6.28
C PHE A 352 25.50 -5.18 -7.77
N VAL A 353 24.88 -4.35 -8.62
CA VAL A 353 24.98 -4.45 -10.08
C VAL A 353 26.42 -4.38 -10.58
N TYR A 354 27.25 -3.56 -9.95
CA TYR A 354 28.66 -3.42 -10.27
C TYR A 354 29.50 -4.59 -9.72
N SER A 355 29.26 -5.00 -8.46
CA SER A 355 29.94 -6.15 -7.84
C SER A 355 29.70 -7.47 -8.59
N ASP A 356 28.51 -7.65 -9.16
CA ASP A 356 28.17 -8.81 -9.97
C ASP A 356 29.02 -8.88 -11.26
N TRP A 357 29.45 -7.73 -11.79
CA TRP A 357 30.28 -7.62 -12.99
C TRP A 357 31.78 -7.60 -12.71
N LEU A 358 32.21 -7.05 -11.57
CA LEU A 358 33.61 -6.90 -11.23
C LEU A 358 34.37 -8.23 -11.12
N THR A 359 35.63 -8.20 -11.53
CA THR A 359 36.60 -9.30 -11.38
C THR A 359 37.58 -9.09 -10.23
N ASP A 360 37.80 -7.85 -9.78
CA ASP A 360 38.57 -7.55 -8.56
C ASP A 360 37.83 -8.12 -7.33
N ALA A 361 38.38 -9.19 -6.75
CA ALA A 361 37.77 -9.89 -5.64
C ALA A 361 37.60 -9.02 -4.38
N THR A 362 38.51 -8.07 -4.14
CA THR A 362 38.47 -7.20 -2.95
C THR A 362 37.33 -6.20 -3.07
N ARG A 363 37.25 -5.51 -4.21
CA ARG A 363 36.19 -4.54 -4.47
C ARG A 363 34.84 -5.20 -4.61
N LYS A 364 34.79 -6.37 -5.24
CA LYS A 364 33.58 -7.19 -5.34
C LYS A 364 32.98 -7.50 -3.97
N SER A 365 33.77 -8.08 -3.05
CA SER A 365 33.29 -8.36 -1.68
C SER A 365 32.88 -7.07 -0.98
N ARG A 366 33.71 -6.03 -1.02
CA ARG A 366 33.44 -4.74 -0.36
C ARG A 366 32.09 -4.15 -0.76
N TYR A 367 31.83 -4.03 -2.06
CA TYR A 367 30.60 -3.39 -2.57
C TYR A 367 29.36 -4.26 -2.33
N HIS A 368 29.52 -5.57 -2.49
CA HIS A 368 28.48 -6.53 -2.14
C HIS A 368 28.09 -6.43 -0.66
N ASP A 369 29.07 -6.51 0.23
CA ASP A 369 28.84 -6.53 1.69
C ASP A 369 28.29 -5.20 2.20
N PHE A 370 28.75 -4.08 1.62
CA PHE A 370 28.14 -2.76 1.82
C PHE A 370 26.65 -2.79 1.47
N ALA A 371 26.30 -3.29 0.29
CA ALA A 371 24.92 -3.31 -0.17
C ALA A 371 24.03 -4.19 0.70
N VAL A 372 24.49 -5.38 1.10
CA VAL A 372 23.80 -6.24 2.07
C VAL A 372 23.58 -5.49 3.38
N ARG A 373 24.62 -4.85 3.91
CA ARG A 373 24.57 -4.12 5.19
C ARG A 373 23.52 -3.00 5.17
N GLN A 374 23.50 -2.18 4.13
CA GLN A 374 22.58 -1.03 4.05
C GLN A 374 21.12 -1.47 3.93
N ILE A 375 20.83 -2.49 3.12
CA ILE A 375 19.45 -2.98 3.02
C ILE A 375 19.01 -3.68 4.31
N ASN A 376 19.89 -4.46 4.94
CA ASN A 376 19.59 -5.06 6.24
C ASN A 376 19.36 -4.00 7.32
N TYR A 377 20.07 -2.86 7.29
CA TYR A 377 19.80 -1.72 8.18
C TYR A 377 18.35 -1.25 8.06
N ALA A 378 17.90 -0.99 6.82
CA ALA A 378 16.54 -0.56 6.52
C ALA A 378 15.48 -1.59 6.96
N LEU A 379 15.80 -2.89 6.88
CA LEU A 379 14.87 -3.98 7.23
C LEU A 379 14.85 -4.32 8.73
N GLY A 380 15.82 -3.83 9.52
CA GLY A 380 15.78 -3.92 10.98
C GLY A 380 17.12 -4.19 11.69
N ASP A 381 18.22 -4.40 10.97
CA ASP A 381 19.56 -4.59 11.54
C ASP A 381 20.20 -3.24 11.89
N ASN A 382 19.65 -2.62 12.93
CA ASN A 382 20.03 -1.32 13.43
C ASN A 382 19.91 -1.27 14.97
N PRO A 383 20.47 -0.25 15.64
CA PRO A 383 20.41 -0.14 17.10
C PRO A 383 18.98 -0.12 17.68
N ARG A 384 18.00 0.33 16.90
CA ARG A 384 16.57 0.35 17.29
C ARG A 384 15.90 -1.03 17.16
N LYS A 385 16.54 -2.01 16.51
CA LYS A 385 15.97 -3.34 16.19
C LYS A 385 14.59 -3.22 15.56
N SER A 386 14.42 -2.20 14.72
CA SER A 386 13.14 -1.78 14.17
C SER A 386 13.29 -1.62 12.67
N SER A 387 12.34 -2.14 11.91
CA SER A 387 12.24 -1.91 10.47
C SER A 387 11.99 -0.42 10.18
N TYR A 388 12.43 0.03 9.01
CA TYR A 388 12.08 1.32 8.40
C TYR A 388 11.11 1.15 7.21
N MET A 389 10.69 -0.08 6.91
CA MET A 389 9.71 -0.38 5.89
C MET A 389 8.34 -0.58 6.52
N VAL A 390 7.36 0.26 6.14
CA VAL A 390 6.01 0.26 6.69
C VAL A 390 5.37 -1.12 6.54
N GLY A 391 4.83 -1.64 7.64
CA GLY A 391 4.16 -2.93 7.67
C GLY A 391 5.06 -4.16 7.46
N PHE A 392 6.38 -4.04 7.54
CA PHE A 392 7.34 -5.15 7.43
C PHE A 392 8.22 -5.30 8.68
N GLY A 393 8.54 -6.53 9.07
CA GLY A 393 9.51 -6.80 10.13
C GLY A 393 9.07 -6.37 11.54
N ALA A 394 10.04 -6.23 12.45
CA ALA A 394 9.79 -5.83 13.83
C ALA A 394 9.63 -4.31 13.95
N ASN A 395 8.63 -3.86 14.73
CA ASN A 395 8.39 -2.45 15.06
C ASN A 395 8.50 -1.46 13.86
N PRO A 396 7.82 -1.71 12.72
CA PRO A 396 7.85 -0.80 11.59
C PRO A 396 7.18 0.54 11.89
N PRO A 397 7.46 1.59 11.09
CA PRO A 397 6.73 2.85 11.14
C PRO A 397 5.23 2.62 10.93
N ARG A 398 4.41 3.37 11.68
CA ARG A 398 2.94 3.31 11.61
C ARG A 398 2.33 4.61 11.11
N ASN A 399 3.07 5.72 11.20
CA ASN A 399 2.55 7.05 10.92
C ASN A 399 3.36 7.77 9.84
N PRO A 400 3.57 7.17 8.64
CA PRO A 400 4.29 7.86 7.57
C PRO A 400 3.57 9.16 7.19
N HIS A 401 4.32 10.15 6.72
CA HIS A 401 3.80 11.39 6.16
C HIS A 401 3.10 11.08 4.83
N HIS A 402 1.85 10.61 4.88
CA HIS A 402 1.10 10.21 3.70
C HIS A 402 -0.39 10.44 3.86
N ARG A 403 -0.97 11.32 3.02
CA ARG A 403 -2.35 11.80 3.14
C ARG A 403 -3.40 10.69 3.08
N THR A 404 -3.39 9.87 2.02
CA THR A 404 -4.44 8.86 1.82
C THR A 404 -4.33 7.74 2.86
N ALA A 405 -3.13 7.18 3.09
CA ALA A 405 -2.88 6.22 4.17
C ALA A 405 -3.25 6.73 5.57
N HIS A 406 -3.06 8.02 5.85
CA HIS A 406 -3.54 8.62 7.09
C HIS A 406 -5.07 8.60 7.19
N GLY A 407 -5.77 8.95 6.12
CA GLY A 407 -7.23 8.87 6.05
C GLY A 407 -7.97 9.94 6.88
N SER A 408 -7.36 11.14 6.98
CA SER A 408 -7.99 12.32 7.61
C SER A 408 -9.28 12.69 6.90
N TRP A 409 -10.35 12.90 7.67
CA TRP A 409 -11.61 13.45 7.18
C TRP A 409 -11.75 14.95 7.43
N SER A 410 -10.86 15.53 8.24
CA SER A 410 -11.04 16.87 8.82
C SER A 410 -10.04 17.91 8.30
N ASN A 411 -9.27 17.60 7.26
CA ASN A 411 -8.17 18.43 6.77
C ASN A 411 -7.15 18.73 7.90
N ASN A 412 -6.80 17.72 8.68
CA ASN A 412 -5.93 17.87 9.84
C ASN A 412 -4.95 16.70 9.93
N ILE A 413 -3.66 16.99 9.84
CA ILE A 413 -2.60 15.98 9.93
C ILE A 413 -2.59 15.25 11.27
N ASN A 414 -3.15 15.84 12.33
CA ASN A 414 -3.18 15.25 13.66
C ASN A 414 -4.47 14.46 13.95
N GLU A 415 -5.40 14.39 12.99
CA GLU A 415 -6.69 13.71 13.18
C GLU A 415 -7.01 12.77 12.00
N PRO A 416 -7.17 11.47 12.25
CA PRO A 416 -7.00 10.78 13.54
C PRO A 416 -5.54 10.73 14.03
N ALA A 417 -5.32 10.32 15.29
CA ALA A 417 -3.95 10.26 15.83
C ALA A 417 -3.07 9.26 15.06
N GLN A 418 -3.62 8.09 14.73
CA GLN A 418 -2.94 7.05 13.96
C GLN A 418 -3.40 7.05 12.50
N SER A 419 -2.53 6.66 11.58
CA SER A 419 -2.94 6.37 10.22
C SER A 419 -3.96 5.23 10.19
N ARG A 420 -5.01 5.39 9.37
CA ARG A 420 -6.12 4.42 9.26
C ARG A 420 -5.76 3.21 8.39
N HIS A 421 -4.79 3.36 7.50
CA HIS A 421 -4.33 2.31 6.60
C HIS A 421 -2.85 1.98 6.80
N ILE A 422 -2.49 0.74 6.48
CA ILE A 422 -1.09 0.32 6.44
C ILE A 422 -0.58 0.48 5.00
N LEU A 423 0.30 1.44 4.79
CA LEU A 423 0.98 1.67 3.51
C LEU A 423 2.10 0.65 3.30
N TYR A 424 1.74 -0.63 3.16
CA TYR A 424 2.71 -1.73 3.10
C TYR A 424 3.82 -1.46 2.10
N GLY A 425 5.05 -1.63 2.58
CA GLY A 425 6.25 -1.61 1.78
C GLY A 425 6.86 -0.23 1.53
N ALA A 426 6.22 0.85 1.93
CA ALA A 426 6.83 2.17 1.83
C ALA A 426 8.10 2.23 2.71
N LEU A 427 9.22 2.64 2.10
CA LEU A 427 10.45 2.93 2.82
C LEU A 427 10.40 4.39 3.30
N VAL A 428 10.48 4.61 4.61
CA VAL A 428 10.53 5.97 5.15
C VAL A 428 11.90 6.61 4.93
N GLY A 429 11.99 7.93 5.03
CA GLY A 429 13.24 8.66 4.84
C GLY A 429 14.40 8.21 5.75
N GLY A 430 14.11 7.87 7.02
CA GLY A 430 15.09 7.33 7.96
C GLY A 430 15.73 8.37 8.88
N PRO A 431 16.84 8.01 9.56
CA PRO A 431 17.58 8.93 10.42
C PRO A 431 18.10 10.16 9.67
N LYS A 432 17.93 11.36 10.25
CA LYS A 432 18.35 12.64 9.64
C LYS A 432 19.85 12.89 9.69
N SER A 433 20.55 12.12 10.51
CA SER A 433 21.94 12.34 10.87
C SER A 433 22.58 10.99 11.19
N ALA A 434 23.91 10.96 11.21
CA ALA A 434 24.71 9.78 11.47
C ALA A 434 24.72 9.40 12.97
N ASP A 435 23.55 9.23 13.58
CA ASP A 435 23.35 8.93 15.00
C ASP A 435 22.27 7.85 15.27
N ASP A 436 21.69 7.28 14.20
CA ASP A 436 20.61 6.27 14.25
C ASP A 436 19.29 6.77 14.87
N ALA A 437 19.17 8.07 15.14
CA ALA A 437 18.00 8.63 15.79
C ALA A 437 16.83 8.74 14.81
N TYR A 438 15.67 8.21 15.22
CA TYR A 438 14.45 8.27 14.44
C TYR A 438 13.23 8.26 15.36
N THR A 439 12.22 9.05 14.99
CA THR A 439 10.90 9.07 15.63
C THR A 439 9.82 8.85 14.57
N ASP A 440 8.92 7.90 14.82
CA ASP A 440 7.74 7.68 13.97
C ASP A 440 6.71 8.80 14.22
N SER A 441 6.87 9.89 13.47
CA SER A 441 6.00 11.08 13.53
C SER A 441 5.54 11.47 12.14
N ARG A 442 4.23 11.52 11.93
CA ARG A 442 3.64 11.95 10.66
C ARG A 442 3.94 13.40 10.32
N ASN A 443 4.19 14.26 11.31
CA ASN A 443 4.57 15.65 11.07
C ASN A 443 6.05 15.80 10.66
N ASP A 444 6.85 14.73 10.76
CA ASP A 444 8.24 14.73 10.35
C ASP A 444 8.38 14.28 8.89
N TYR A 445 8.10 15.20 7.97
CA TYR A 445 8.24 15.01 6.51
C TYR A 445 9.70 14.82 6.05
N THR A 446 10.68 14.79 6.95
CA THR A 446 12.07 14.51 6.59
C THR A 446 12.40 13.05 6.87
N SER A 447 12.10 12.57 8.08
CA SER A 447 12.37 11.19 8.48
C SER A 447 11.27 10.21 8.11
N ASN A 448 10.02 10.68 8.03
CA ASN A 448 8.84 9.85 7.86
C ASN A 448 8.10 10.05 6.54
N GLU A 449 8.65 10.86 5.64
CA GLU A 449 8.21 10.91 4.24
C GLU A 449 8.44 9.56 3.56
N VAL A 450 7.60 9.29 2.57
CA VAL A 450 7.67 8.13 1.69
C VAL A 450 7.50 8.63 0.27
N ALA A 451 8.23 8.07 -0.69
CA ALA A 451 8.13 8.51 -2.08
C ALA A 451 8.40 7.39 -3.07
N THR A 452 7.90 7.57 -4.30
CA THR A 452 8.14 6.61 -5.39
C THR A 452 9.64 6.37 -5.65
N ASP A 453 10.47 7.41 -5.52
CA ASP A 453 11.92 7.28 -5.72
C ASP A 453 12.62 6.60 -4.54
N TYR A 454 12.07 6.69 -3.32
CA TYR A 454 12.62 6.04 -2.13
C TYR A 454 12.61 4.52 -2.26
N ASN A 455 11.56 3.98 -2.85
CA ASN A 455 11.39 2.55 -3.05
C ASN A 455 12.05 2.01 -4.33
N ALA A 456 12.48 2.86 -5.26
CA ALA A 456 12.75 2.42 -6.63
C ALA A 456 13.97 1.49 -6.72
N ALA A 457 15.15 1.98 -6.35
CA ALA A 457 16.35 1.15 -6.33
C ALA A 457 16.32 0.14 -5.17
N PHE A 458 15.68 0.49 -4.05
CA PHE A 458 15.43 -0.42 -2.93
C PHE A 458 14.75 -1.72 -3.39
N THR A 459 13.74 -1.62 -4.25
CA THR A 459 13.05 -2.78 -4.84
C THR A 459 14.02 -3.65 -5.67
N GLY A 460 14.90 -3.04 -6.46
CA GLY A 460 15.95 -3.76 -7.21
C GLY A 460 16.96 -4.46 -6.29
N ALA A 461 17.37 -3.82 -5.20
CA ALA A 461 18.27 -4.41 -4.21
C ALA A 461 17.60 -5.59 -3.46
N LEU A 462 16.31 -5.48 -3.13
CA LEU A 462 15.54 -6.59 -2.55
C LEU A 462 15.45 -7.78 -3.49
N ALA A 463 15.24 -7.55 -4.80
CA ALA A 463 15.26 -8.63 -5.79
C ALA A 463 16.64 -9.32 -5.85
N ARG A 464 17.73 -8.55 -5.78
CA ARG A 464 19.09 -9.10 -5.72
C ARG A 464 19.36 -9.92 -4.45
N LEU A 465 18.89 -9.46 -3.30
CA LEU A 465 19.03 -10.19 -2.03
C LEU A 465 18.16 -11.45 -2.01
N TYR A 466 16.94 -11.39 -2.54
CA TYR A 466 16.10 -12.56 -2.71
C TYR A 466 16.76 -13.59 -3.63
N LYS A 467 17.40 -13.16 -4.73
CA LYS A 467 18.14 -14.06 -5.63
C LYS A 467 19.22 -14.86 -4.92
N GLU A 468 19.92 -14.25 -3.96
CA GLU A 468 21.04 -14.89 -3.27
C GLU A 468 20.62 -15.64 -2.00
N TYR A 469 19.71 -15.06 -1.21
CA TYR A 469 19.38 -15.54 0.13
C TYR A 469 17.93 -16.04 0.27
N GLY A 470 17.07 -15.80 -0.73
CA GLY A 470 15.68 -16.23 -0.72
C GLY A 470 14.79 -15.44 0.25
N GLY A 471 13.84 -16.15 0.88
CA GLY A 471 12.78 -15.59 1.71
C GLY A 471 11.40 -15.78 1.05
N THR A 472 10.44 -16.33 1.77
CA THR A 472 9.14 -16.72 1.18
C THR A 472 8.14 -15.54 1.21
N PRO A 473 7.65 -15.06 0.05
CA PRO A 473 6.54 -14.10 0.00
C PRO A 473 5.29 -14.65 0.68
N LEU A 474 4.44 -13.77 1.19
CA LEU A 474 3.21 -14.15 1.87
C LEU A 474 2.16 -14.65 0.87
N ALA A 475 1.57 -15.82 1.12
CA ALA A 475 0.61 -16.43 0.21
C ALA A 475 -0.71 -15.64 0.09
N ASN A 476 -1.18 -15.05 1.19
CA ASN A 476 -2.47 -14.36 1.28
C ASN A 476 -2.29 -12.85 1.47
N PHE A 477 -1.50 -12.22 0.60
CA PHE A 477 -1.20 -10.80 0.65
C PHE A 477 -1.70 -10.05 -0.60
N PRO A 478 -2.34 -8.86 -0.43
CA PRO A 478 -2.64 -8.19 0.83
C PRO A 478 -3.82 -8.81 1.58
N VAL A 479 -3.87 -8.60 2.90
CA VAL A 479 -5.08 -8.86 3.69
C VAL A 479 -5.96 -7.61 3.59
N ALA A 480 -7.21 -7.79 3.18
CA ALA A 480 -8.17 -6.68 3.13
C ALA A 480 -8.36 -6.08 4.52
N GLU A 481 -8.21 -4.76 4.62
CA GLU A 481 -8.45 -4.04 5.86
C GLU A 481 -9.95 -3.97 6.17
N THR A 482 -10.28 -3.96 7.46
CA THR A 482 -11.65 -3.72 7.94
C THR A 482 -11.78 -2.26 8.36
N PRO A 483 -12.88 -1.57 8.00
CA PRO A 483 -13.13 -0.22 8.48
C PRO A 483 -13.03 -0.11 10.01
N ASP A 484 -12.42 0.97 10.48
CA ASP A 484 -12.20 1.28 11.90
C ASP A 484 -13.46 1.76 12.64
N GLY A 485 -14.58 1.86 11.93
CA GLY A 485 -15.88 2.25 12.44
C GLY A 485 -16.88 2.47 11.30
N PRO A 486 -18.08 3.02 11.60
CA PRO A 486 -19.00 3.48 10.59
C PRO A 486 -18.36 4.55 9.71
N GLU A 487 -18.42 4.37 8.38
CA GLU A 487 -17.83 5.31 7.43
C GLU A 487 -18.76 6.50 7.14
N ILE A 488 -20.04 6.23 6.89
CA ILE A 488 -21.06 7.25 6.63
C ILE A 488 -22.26 6.93 7.51
N TYR A 489 -22.62 7.85 8.40
CA TYR A 489 -23.58 7.58 9.47
C TYR A 489 -24.32 8.84 9.91
N VAL A 490 -25.32 8.66 10.79
CA VAL A 490 -26.09 9.75 11.37
C VAL A 490 -25.85 9.82 12.87
N GLN A 491 -25.62 11.04 13.37
CA GLN A 491 -25.70 11.36 14.78
C GLN A 491 -26.93 12.21 15.05
N ALA A 492 -27.52 12.09 16.24
CA ALA A 492 -28.69 12.85 16.63
C ALA A 492 -28.74 13.19 18.12
N SER A 493 -29.41 14.29 18.43
CA SER A 493 -29.76 14.75 19.78
C SER A 493 -31.06 15.55 19.73
N VAL A 494 -31.79 15.61 20.85
CA VAL A 494 -32.87 16.58 21.02
C VAL A 494 -32.27 17.98 21.08
N ASN A 495 -32.72 18.86 20.20
CA ASN A 495 -32.36 20.27 20.20
C ASN A 495 -33.30 21.08 21.11
N ALA A 496 -34.60 20.78 21.02
CA ALA A 496 -35.65 21.34 21.86
C ALA A 496 -36.84 20.38 21.91
N THR A 497 -37.66 20.48 22.95
CA THR A 497 -38.90 19.72 23.08
C THR A 497 -39.96 20.56 23.80
N GLY A 498 -41.22 20.27 23.52
CA GLY A 498 -42.37 20.88 24.17
C GLY A 498 -43.57 19.93 24.17
N PRO A 499 -44.70 20.34 24.78
CA PRO A 499 -45.86 19.47 24.95
C PRO A 499 -46.48 19.00 23.62
N ASN A 500 -46.15 19.66 22.51
CA ASN A 500 -46.71 19.37 21.20
C ASN A 500 -45.66 19.29 20.08
N PHE A 501 -44.37 19.21 20.40
CA PHE A 501 -43.32 19.08 19.39
C PHE A 501 -42.03 18.42 19.92
N THR A 502 -41.29 17.84 18.98
CA THR A 502 -39.89 17.47 19.16
C THR A 502 -39.06 18.13 18.07
N GLU A 503 -37.95 18.74 18.46
CA GLU A 503 -36.94 19.27 17.55
C GLU A 503 -35.66 18.46 17.67
N ILE A 504 -35.21 17.90 16.56
CA ILE A 504 -34.04 17.04 16.49
C ILE A 504 -32.92 17.80 15.79
N LYS A 505 -31.74 17.79 16.39
CA LYS A 505 -30.48 18.14 15.74
C LYS A 505 -29.83 16.85 15.24
N THR A 506 -29.59 16.75 13.94
CA THR A 506 -28.87 15.64 13.31
C THR A 506 -27.57 16.11 12.67
N LEU A 507 -26.56 15.25 12.68
CA LEU A 507 -25.37 15.36 11.84
C LEU A 507 -25.33 14.16 10.90
N VAL A 508 -25.36 14.40 9.58
CA VAL A 508 -24.92 13.40 8.61
C VAL A 508 -23.41 13.51 8.53
N VAL A 509 -22.69 12.42 8.83
CA VAL A 509 -21.23 12.39 8.92
C VAL A 509 -20.66 11.45 7.87
N ASN A 510 -19.60 11.86 7.18
CA ASN A 510 -18.85 11.06 6.22
C ASN A 510 -17.35 11.09 6.58
N HIS A 511 -16.90 10.02 7.23
CA HIS A 511 -15.50 9.72 7.52
C HIS A 511 -15.04 8.48 6.74
N SER A 512 -15.56 8.26 5.53
CA SER A 512 -15.17 7.13 4.69
C SER A 512 -13.68 7.11 4.38
N ALA A 513 -13.12 5.90 4.28
CA ALA A 513 -11.72 5.66 3.94
C ALA A 513 -11.46 4.29 3.28
N TRP A 514 -12.48 3.44 3.09
CA TRP A 514 -12.36 2.14 2.39
C TRP A 514 -13.27 2.00 1.14
N PRO A 515 -12.98 2.71 0.05
CA PRO A 515 -12.14 3.90 -0.03
C PRO A 515 -12.88 5.15 0.45
N ALA A 516 -12.17 6.25 0.60
CA ALA A 516 -12.79 7.56 0.78
C ALA A 516 -13.70 7.90 -0.41
N ARG A 517 -14.87 8.47 -0.14
CA ARG A 517 -15.88 8.75 -1.17
C ARG A 517 -16.81 9.89 -0.77
N ALA A 518 -17.25 10.67 -1.75
CA ALA A 518 -18.25 11.71 -1.53
C ALA A 518 -19.67 11.12 -1.53
N LEU A 519 -20.53 11.61 -0.64
CA LEU A 519 -21.98 11.41 -0.66
C LEU A 519 -22.61 12.67 -1.28
N THR A 520 -23.08 12.57 -2.53
CA THR A 520 -23.60 13.72 -3.30
C THR A 520 -25.12 13.75 -3.40
N ASP A 521 -25.78 12.62 -3.14
CA ASP A 521 -27.22 12.39 -3.25
C ASP A 521 -27.84 11.86 -1.94
N GLY A 522 -27.21 12.23 -0.81
CA GLY A 522 -27.59 11.75 0.51
C GLY A 522 -28.98 12.23 0.95
N SER A 523 -29.76 11.37 1.58
CA SER A 523 -30.99 11.75 2.29
C SER A 523 -31.19 10.88 3.53
N PHE A 524 -31.84 11.39 4.58
CA PHE A 524 -32.17 10.59 5.76
C PHE A 524 -33.63 10.68 6.14
N ARG A 525 -34.11 9.66 6.86
CA ARG A 525 -35.51 9.55 7.31
C ARG A 525 -35.61 9.41 8.81
N TYR A 526 -36.45 10.25 9.42
CA TYR A 526 -36.84 10.17 10.82
C TYR A 526 -38.27 9.63 10.91
N TYR A 527 -38.43 8.47 11.54
CA TYR A 527 -39.67 7.72 11.70
C TYR A 527 -40.33 8.02 13.05
N PHE A 528 -41.62 8.34 13.01
CA PHE A 528 -42.43 8.72 14.17
C PHE A 528 -43.83 8.10 14.07
N THR A 529 -44.52 7.95 15.19
CA THR A 529 -45.87 7.36 15.23
C THR A 529 -46.92 8.47 15.45
N LEU A 530 -48.04 8.42 14.74
CA LEU A 530 -49.17 9.33 15.03
C LEU A 530 -49.93 8.91 16.29
N ASP A 531 -50.02 9.83 17.25
CA ASP A 531 -50.63 9.59 18.55
C ASP A 531 -52.14 9.81 18.58
N GLY A 532 -52.85 8.99 19.37
CA GLY A 532 -54.29 9.16 19.59
C GLY A 532 -55.09 9.22 18.29
N SER A 533 -55.81 10.33 18.11
CA SER A 533 -56.59 10.66 16.92
C SER A 533 -55.90 11.69 15.99
N THR A 534 -54.61 12.00 16.21
CA THR A 534 -53.85 12.93 15.37
C THR A 534 -53.80 12.43 13.93
N THR A 535 -54.08 13.33 12.98
CA THR A 535 -54.01 13.04 11.54
C THR A 535 -52.76 13.68 10.91
N PRO A 536 -52.30 13.21 9.73
CA PRO A 536 -51.12 13.77 9.07
C PRO A 536 -51.21 15.26 8.77
N SER A 537 -52.41 15.79 8.49
CA SER A 537 -52.62 17.22 8.22
C SER A 537 -52.44 18.12 9.44
N GLN A 538 -52.39 17.53 10.65
CA GLN A 538 -52.13 18.24 11.90
C GLN A 538 -50.63 18.34 12.22
N ILE A 539 -49.77 17.70 11.43
CA ILE A 539 -48.32 17.75 11.57
C ILE A 539 -47.76 18.91 10.76
N THR A 540 -46.92 19.72 11.40
CA THR A 540 -46.17 20.81 10.76
C THR A 540 -44.67 20.53 10.90
N LEU A 541 -43.95 20.68 9.79
CA LEU A 541 -42.49 20.51 9.74
C LEU A 541 -41.84 21.89 9.59
N THR A 542 -40.94 22.23 10.50
CA THR A 542 -40.14 23.47 10.40
C THR A 542 -38.67 23.18 10.61
N SER A 543 -37.82 24.14 10.22
CA SER A 543 -36.39 24.04 10.44
C SER A 543 -35.81 25.45 10.61
N ALA A 544 -35.16 25.69 11.75
CA ALA A 544 -34.52 26.97 12.06
C ALA A 544 -33.09 27.05 11.54
N TYR A 545 -32.41 25.90 11.43
CA TYR A 545 -31.06 25.78 10.89
C TYR A 545 -30.95 24.48 10.08
N ASN A 546 -30.58 24.60 8.80
CA ASN A 546 -30.51 23.46 7.88
C ASN A 546 -29.45 23.68 6.82
N GLN A 547 -28.47 22.78 6.73
CA GLN A 547 -27.47 22.79 5.67
C GLN A 547 -27.86 21.88 4.48
N CYS A 548 -29.05 21.27 4.54
CA CYS A 548 -29.67 20.46 3.49
C CYS A 548 -30.97 21.15 3.00
N LYS A 549 -31.82 20.43 2.27
CA LYS A 549 -33.13 20.95 1.84
C LYS A 549 -34.16 20.91 2.97
N PRO A 550 -35.22 21.73 2.91
CA PRO A 550 -36.30 21.72 3.91
C PRO A 550 -36.91 20.32 4.13
N PRO A 551 -37.35 19.99 5.35
CA PRO A 551 -38.00 18.72 5.66
C PRO A 551 -39.25 18.51 4.80
N THR A 552 -39.43 17.28 4.30
CA THR A 552 -40.62 16.88 3.54
C THR A 552 -41.37 15.74 4.24
N GLY A 553 -42.68 15.67 4.01
CA GLY A 553 -43.58 14.72 4.68
C GLY A 553 -44.71 15.44 5.44
N PRO A 554 -45.35 14.76 6.40
CA PRO A 554 -45.09 13.38 6.80
C PRO A 554 -45.55 12.37 5.75
N THR A 555 -44.75 11.33 5.50
CA THR A 555 -45.07 10.26 4.55
C THR A 555 -45.41 8.99 5.30
N LEU A 556 -46.52 8.32 4.93
CA LEU A 556 -46.93 7.06 5.56
C LEU A 556 -45.89 5.97 5.27
N PHE A 557 -45.40 5.32 6.33
CA PHE A 557 -44.57 4.11 6.22
C PHE A 557 -45.43 2.85 6.29
N SER A 558 -46.13 2.66 7.42
CA SER A 558 -47.04 1.54 7.66
C SER A 558 -47.89 1.79 8.90
N GLY A 559 -49.18 1.44 8.85
CA GLY A 559 -50.10 1.63 9.99
C GLY A 559 -50.17 3.09 10.45
N LYS A 560 -49.71 3.36 11.68
CA LYS A 560 -49.61 4.72 12.25
C LYS A 560 -48.20 5.30 12.18
N ILE A 561 -47.24 4.61 11.58
CA ILE A 561 -45.84 5.06 11.46
C ILE A 561 -45.70 5.91 10.21
N TYR A 562 -45.19 7.12 10.39
CA TYR A 562 -44.86 8.08 9.35
C TYR A 562 -43.37 8.40 9.40
N TYR A 563 -42.86 9.06 8.36
CA TYR A 563 -41.51 9.60 8.39
C TYR A 563 -41.42 10.99 7.78
N VAL A 564 -40.40 11.71 8.22
CA VAL A 564 -39.89 12.95 7.61
C VAL A 564 -38.66 12.59 6.79
N THR A 565 -38.55 13.13 5.58
CA THR A 565 -37.33 13.01 4.75
C THR A 565 -36.59 14.33 4.71
N ILE A 566 -35.30 14.28 5.00
CA ILE A 566 -34.37 15.38 4.77
C ILE A 566 -33.47 14.99 3.60
N ASP A 567 -33.51 15.80 2.53
CA ASP A 567 -32.71 15.59 1.33
C ASP A 567 -31.49 16.52 1.34
N CYS A 568 -30.30 15.94 1.35
CA CYS A 568 -29.02 16.65 1.28
C CYS A 568 -28.40 16.60 -0.13
N SER A 569 -29.12 16.12 -1.14
CA SER A 569 -28.62 16.10 -2.52
C SER A 569 -28.29 17.51 -3.02
N GLY A 570 -27.18 17.60 -3.78
CA GLY A 570 -26.59 18.87 -4.20
C GLY A 570 -25.61 19.47 -3.20
N GLN A 571 -25.48 18.88 -2.00
CA GLN A 571 -24.44 19.20 -1.02
C GLN A 571 -23.52 18.00 -0.86
N ALA A 572 -22.35 18.04 -1.49
CA ALA A 572 -21.37 16.96 -1.35
C ALA A 572 -20.88 16.88 0.10
N ILE A 573 -21.08 15.73 0.74
CA ILE A 573 -20.55 15.40 2.07
C ILE A 573 -19.37 14.46 1.86
N ALA A 574 -18.16 14.90 2.15
CA ALA A 574 -16.94 14.16 1.82
C ALA A 574 -15.87 14.37 2.90
N PRO A 575 -14.96 13.40 3.11
CA PRO A 575 -13.87 13.53 4.08
C PRO A 575 -12.80 14.54 3.61
N GLN A 576 -13.17 15.83 3.56
CA GLN A 576 -12.39 16.92 2.98
C GLN A 576 -12.03 18.04 3.97
N GLY A 577 -12.57 18.00 5.18
CA GLY A 577 -12.50 19.10 6.13
C GLY A 577 -13.61 19.01 7.18
N GLN A 578 -13.46 19.74 8.28
CA GLN A 578 -14.40 19.73 9.41
C GLN A 578 -15.85 20.11 9.03
N SER A 579 -16.03 20.97 8.04
CA SER A 579 -17.35 21.38 7.55
C SER A 579 -17.83 20.50 6.41
N GLU A 580 -16.90 20.06 5.57
CA GLU A 580 -17.13 19.30 4.35
C GLU A 580 -17.55 17.86 4.69
N SER A 581 -17.01 17.28 5.78
CA SER A 581 -17.28 15.92 6.23
C SER A 581 -18.62 15.72 6.91
N ARG A 582 -19.39 16.79 7.15
CA ARG A 582 -20.68 16.69 7.82
C ARG A 582 -21.71 17.70 7.36
N ARG A 583 -22.99 17.41 7.60
CA ARG A 583 -24.09 18.37 7.47
C ARG A 583 -24.97 18.35 8.70
N GLU A 584 -25.18 19.52 9.28
CA GLU A 584 -26.09 19.73 10.39
C GLU A 584 -27.49 20.13 9.89
N VAL A 585 -28.49 19.48 10.46
CA VAL A 585 -29.90 19.78 10.22
C VAL A 585 -30.63 19.79 11.55
N GLN A 586 -31.33 20.89 11.83
CA GLN A 586 -32.25 21.01 12.95
C GLN A 586 -33.67 21.07 12.40
N PHE A 587 -34.48 20.05 12.63
CA PHE A 587 -35.87 20.00 12.16
C PHE A 587 -36.82 19.72 13.31
N ARG A 588 -38.00 20.33 13.24
CA ARG A 588 -39.06 20.20 14.24
C ARG A 588 -40.26 19.52 13.63
N ILE A 589 -40.78 18.52 14.34
CA ILE A 589 -42.08 17.91 14.10
C ILE A 589 -43.01 18.45 15.18
N ALA A 590 -44.00 19.24 14.78
CA ALA A 590 -45.01 19.81 15.68
C ALA A 590 -46.40 19.28 15.33
N SER A 591 -47.22 19.03 16.34
CA SER A 591 -48.60 18.57 16.21
C SER A 591 -49.57 19.61 16.77
N SER A 592 -50.67 19.84 16.07
CA SER A 592 -51.86 20.51 16.64
C SER A 592 -52.82 19.54 17.36
N GLY A 593 -52.52 18.23 17.31
CA GLY A 593 -53.19 17.16 18.05
C GLY A 593 -52.38 16.70 19.26
N THR A 594 -52.46 15.40 19.58
CA THR A 594 -51.60 14.76 20.60
C THR A 594 -50.20 14.50 20.03
N TRP A 595 -49.17 14.57 20.88
CA TRP A 595 -47.76 14.33 20.56
C TRP A 595 -47.07 13.56 21.70
N ASP A 596 -46.49 12.40 21.39
CA ASP A 596 -45.70 11.57 22.30
C ASP A 596 -44.48 10.99 21.57
N PRO A 597 -43.28 11.59 21.72
CA PRO A 597 -42.08 11.09 21.04
C PRO A 597 -41.55 9.79 21.66
N ALA A 598 -42.05 9.33 22.81
CA ALA A 598 -41.52 8.13 23.48
C ALA A 598 -41.76 6.85 22.68
N ASN A 599 -42.77 6.85 21.80
CA ASN A 599 -43.11 5.71 20.94
C ASN A 599 -42.56 5.84 19.50
N ASP A 600 -41.79 6.91 19.22
CA ASP A 600 -41.17 7.13 17.92
C ASP A 600 -39.96 6.22 17.72
N TRP A 601 -39.95 5.50 16.60
CA TRP A 601 -38.82 4.62 16.25
C TRP A 601 -37.50 5.37 16.24
N SER A 602 -37.44 6.52 15.57
CA SER A 602 -36.20 7.31 15.42
C SER A 602 -35.82 8.11 16.66
N TYR A 603 -36.70 8.25 17.65
CA TYR A 603 -36.37 8.88 18.93
C TYR A 603 -35.56 7.93 19.83
N THR A 604 -35.66 6.62 19.59
CA THR A 604 -34.92 5.61 20.34
C THR A 604 -33.41 5.79 20.18
N GLY A 605 -32.70 5.92 21.30
CA GLY A 605 -31.24 6.08 21.35
C GLY A 605 -30.72 7.50 21.09
N VAL A 606 -31.61 8.45 20.76
CA VAL A 606 -31.25 9.87 20.65
C VAL A 606 -30.94 10.43 22.04
N ALA A 607 -29.92 11.27 22.17
CA ALA A 607 -29.66 12.00 23.42
C ALA A 607 -30.81 12.97 23.71
N THR A 608 -31.56 12.74 24.79
CA THR A 608 -32.84 13.42 25.04
C THR A 608 -32.73 14.74 25.81
N THR A 609 -31.60 15.00 26.46
CA THR A 609 -31.36 16.29 27.13
C THR A 609 -31.15 17.39 26.07
N PRO A 610 -32.01 18.44 26.03
CA PRO A 610 -31.87 19.51 25.05
C PRO A 610 -30.47 20.14 25.04
N GLY A 611 -29.89 20.30 23.85
CA GLY A 611 -28.54 20.85 23.68
C GLY A 611 -27.40 19.86 23.91
N SER A 612 -27.69 18.57 24.12
CA SER A 612 -26.65 17.54 24.19
C SER A 612 -25.87 17.43 22.89
N THR A 613 -24.62 16.97 22.99
CA THR A 613 -23.84 16.56 21.83
C THR A 613 -24.56 15.43 21.09
N PRO A 614 -24.73 15.51 19.75
CA PRO A 614 -25.29 14.42 18.96
C PRO A 614 -24.52 13.11 19.16
N VAL A 615 -25.25 12.02 19.36
CA VAL A 615 -24.68 10.66 19.48
C VAL A 615 -25.01 9.85 18.24
N THR A 616 -24.17 8.89 17.87
CA THR A 616 -24.43 8.00 16.73
C THR A 616 -25.68 7.16 16.98
N VAL A 617 -26.65 7.21 16.06
CA VAL A 617 -27.95 6.52 16.19
C VAL A 617 -28.21 5.57 15.03
N ARG A 618 -28.85 4.43 15.31
CA ARG A 618 -29.23 3.42 14.32
C ARG A 618 -30.64 3.61 13.76
N ASN A 619 -31.55 4.22 14.50
CA ASN A 619 -32.96 4.26 14.11
C ASN A 619 -33.31 5.42 13.17
N ILE A 620 -32.32 6.14 12.64
CA ILE A 620 -32.47 7.11 11.55
C ILE A 620 -31.77 6.54 10.33
N THR A 621 -32.53 6.20 9.29
CA THR A 621 -31.94 5.62 8.08
C THR A 621 -31.33 6.72 7.21
N LEU A 622 -30.12 6.51 6.69
CA LEU A 622 -29.47 7.33 5.67
C LEU A 622 -29.45 6.57 4.35
N HIS A 623 -29.64 7.28 3.26
CA HIS A 623 -29.75 6.74 1.91
C HIS A 623 -28.81 7.50 0.97
N SER A 624 -28.25 6.79 0.00
CA SER A 624 -27.64 7.36 -1.21
C SER A 624 -28.52 6.94 -2.39
N GLY A 625 -29.15 7.93 -3.02
CA GLY A 625 -30.23 7.68 -3.97
C GLY A 625 -31.35 6.86 -3.32
N GLY A 626 -31.68 5.71 -3.91
CA GLY A 626 -32.70 4.79 -3.39
C GLY A 626 -32.19 3.77 -2.36
N THR A 627 -30.88 3.72 -2.10
CA THR A 627 -30.24 2.65 -1.32
C THR A 627 -29.97 3.10 0.11
N THR A 628 -30.44 2.35 1.10
CA THR A 628 -30.08 2.58 2.51
C THR A 628 -28.63 2.20 2.75
N ILE A 629 -27.83 3.15 3.23
CA ILE A 629 -26.40 2.99 3.52
C ILE A 629 -26.08 3.01 5.02
N TRP A 630 -27.02 3.46 5.86
CA TRP A 630 -26.91 3.43 7.32
C TRP A 630 -28.29 3.37 7.98
N GLY A 631 -28.35 2.76 9.15
CA GLY A 631 -29.52 2.73 10.02
C GLY A 631 -30.59 1.72 9.61
N ASP A 632 -31.53 1.51 10.52
CA ASP A 632 -32.58 0.49 10.45
C ASP A 632 -33.95 1.16 10.40
N ALA A 633 -34.79 0.74 9.47
CA ALA A 633 -36.19 1.16 9.39
C ALA A 633 -37.07 0.36 10.38
N PRO A 634 -38.24 0.88 10.79
CA PRO A 634 -39.19 0.12 11.61
C PRO A 634 -39.62 -1.18 10.93
N THR A 635 -39.86 -2.24 11.71
CA THR A 635 -40.41 -3.51 11.20
C THR A 635 -41.90 -3.36 10.86
N GLY A 636 -42.30 -3.61 9.61
CA GLY A 636 -43.72 -3.59 9.19
C GLY A 636 -44.04 -2.84 7.87
N GLY A 637 -43.04 -2.30 7.17
CA GLY A 637 -43.19 -1.77 5.79
C GLY A 637 -42.84 -2.80 4.71
N PRO A 638 -43.06 -2.51 3.41
CA PRO A 638 -42.54 -3.37 2.35
C PRO A 638 -41.02 -3.48 2.49
N SER A 639 -40.53 -4.72 2.69
CA SER A 639 -39.11 -5.02 2.85
C SER A 639 -38.37 -4.62 1.56
N PRO A 640 -37.34 -3.76 1.60
CA PRO A 640 -36.22 -4.00 0.71
C PRO A 640 -35.56 -5.29 1.20
N SER A 641 -35.24 -6.21 0.28
CA SER A 641 -34.50 -7.43 0.61
C SER A 641 -33.23 -7.12 1.41
N PRO A 642 -32.73 -8.06 2.24
CA PRO A 642 -31.44 -7.89 2.90
C PRO A 642 -30.35 -7.68 1.85
N SER A 643 -29.63 -6.57 1.94
CA SER A 643 -28.39 -6.36 1.20
C SER A 643 -27.36 -7.37 1.70
N VAL A 644 -26.96 -8.28 0.81
CA VAL A 644 -25.68 -8.95 0.93
C VAL A 644 -24.56 -7.89 0.92
N SER A 645 -23.46 -8.23 1.61
CA SER A 645 -22.12 -7.63 1.61
C SER A 645 -21.67 -6.97 0.28
N PRO A 646 -20.69 -6.06 0.28
CA PRO A 646 -20.39 -5.22 -0.88
C PRO A 646 -19.99 -6.09 -2.07
N SER A 647 -20.84 -6.12 -3.09
CA SER A 647 -20.51 -6.65 -4.40
C SER A 647 -20.13 -5.49 -5.30
N VAL A 648 -18.92 -5.56 -5.84
CA VAL A 648 -18.50 -4.87 -7.05
C VAL A 648 -19.59 -4.94 -8.12
N SER A 649 -20.06 -3.80 -8.63
CA SER A 649 -20.92 -3.75 -9.81
C SER A 649 -20.06 -3.51 -11.04
N PRO A 650 -20.07 -4.41 -12.05
CA PRO A 650 -19.57 -4.12 -13.38
C PRO A 650 -20.63 -3.35 -14.19
N SER A 651 -20.17 -2.43 -15.04
CA SER A 651 -20.99 -1.69 -16.00
C SER A 651 -21.53 -2.63 -17.09
N ALA A 652 -22.83 -2.52 -17.40
CA ALA A 652 -23.48 -3.19 -18.51
C ALA A 652 -23.74 -2.21 -19.67
N SER A 653 -23.22 -2.55 -20.85
CA SER A 653 -23.78 -2.17 -22.15
C SER A 653 -23.71 -3.41 -23.06
N PRO A 654 -24.78 -3.77 -23.79
CA PRO A 654 -24.84 -5.01 -24.55
C PRO A 654 -24.28 -4.83 -25.96
N SER A 655 -23.49 -5.79 -26.44
CA SER A 655 -23.23 -5.95 -27.87
C SER A 655 -24.03 -7.15 -28.38
N ALA A 656 -24.82 -6.92 -29.43
CA ALA A 656 -25.70 -7.90 -30.05
C ALA A 656 -25.02 -8.60 -31.23
N SER A 657 -25.20 -9.93 -31.28
CA SER A 657 -25.35 -10.77 -32.49
C SER A 657 -24.10 -11.32 -33.23
N PRO A 658 -24.25 -12.47 -33.96
CA PRO A 658 -23.41 -13.66 -33.75
C PRO A 658 -22.59 -14.16 -34.97
N SER A 659 -21.84 -15.25 -34.71
CA SER A 659 -20.91 -16.04 -35.53
C SER A 659 -21.37 -16.48 -36.95
N ALA A 660 -20.39 -16.65 -37.87
CA ALA A 660 -20.48 -17.57 -39.00
C ALA A 660 -19.12 -18.21 -39.40
N SER A 661 -19.01 -19.51 -39.16
CA SER A 661 -18.51 -20.59 -40.05
C SER A 661 -17.01 -20.89 -40.31
N PRO A 662 -16.68 -22.15 -40.69
CA PRO A 662 -15.49 -22.90 -40.22
C PRO A 662 -14.56 -23.39 -41.36
N SER A 663 -13.44 -24.06 -41.02
CA SER A 663 -12.81 -25.01 -41.95
C SER A 663 -11.98 -26.13 -41.27
N ALA A 664 -12.43 -27.36 -41.56
CA ALA A 664 -11.80 -28.66 -41.80
C ALA A 664 -10.45 -29.12 -41.17
N SER A 665 -10.59 -30.23 -40.42
CA SER A 665 -9.73 -31.43 -40.16
C SER A 665 -8.75 -31.91 -41.28
N PRO A 666 -7.83 -32.93 -41.09
CA PRO A 666 -7.96 -34.10 -40.19
C PRO A 666 -6.70 -34.77 -39.53
N SER A 667 -7.00 -35.57 -38.48
CA SER A 667 -6.49 -36.91 -38.03
C SER A 667 -4.98 -37.25 -38.01
N VAL A 668 -4.44 -37.97 -37.00
CA VAL A 668 -4.64 -39.42 -36.76
C VAL A 668 -4.35 -39.89 -35.31
N SER A 669 -5.17 -40.83 -34.81
CA SER A 669 -5.09 -41.64 -33.56
C SER A 669 -4.18 -42.90 -33.73
N PRO A 670 -4.19 -43.99 -32.90
CA PRO A 670 -4.73 -44.27 -31.53
C PRO A 670 -3.88 -45.21 -30.58
N SER A 671 -4.42 -45.43 -29.36
CA SER A 671 -4.38 -46.66 -28.49
C SER A 671 -3.20 -46.87 -27.51
N ALA A 672 -3.31 -47.44 -26.29
CA ALA A 672 -4.35 -48.21 -25.58
C ALA A 672 -4.14 -48.20 -24.02
N SER A 673 -5.19 -48.54 -23.24
CA SER A 673 -5.27 -48.75 -21.76
C SER A 673 -4.64 -50.12 -21.29
N PRO A 674 -4.66 -50.62 -20.02
CA PRO A 674 -5.11 -50.11 -18.69
C PRO A 674 -4.22 -50.44 -17.42
N SER A 675 -4.70 -49.97 -16.24
CA SER A 675 -4.41 -50.15 -14.78
C SER A 675 -3.61 -51.35 -14.18
N ALA A 676 -2.83 -51.09 -13.09
CA ALA A 676 -2.79 -51.85 -11.81
C ALA A 676 -1.87 -51.23 -10.73
N SER A 677 -2.31 -51.20 -9.45
CA SER A 677 -1.53 -51.01 -8.19
C SER A 677 -0.94 -52.37 -7.73
N PRO A 678 0.03 -52.55 -6.79
CA PRO A 678 0.07 -51.98 -5.42
C PRO A 678 1.47 -51.63 -4.82
N SER A 679 1.46 -51.08 -3.61
CA SER A 679 2.58 -50.69 -2.73
C SER A 679 3.30 -51.88 -2.05
N PRO A 680 4.55 -51.69 -1.56
CA PRO A 680 4.88 -52.15 -0.20
C PRO A 680 5.73 -51.17 0.65
N SER A 681 5.57 -51.32 1.97
CA SER A 681 6.27 -50.66 3.10
C SER A 681 7.66 -51.28 3.38
N PRO A 682 8.54 -50.63 4.19
CA PRO A 682 8.68 -51.04 5.61
C PRO A 682 8.99 -49.90 6.63
N SER A 683 8.81 -50.23 7.93
CA SER A 683 9.08 -49.49 9.19
C SER A 683 10.50 -49.82 9.77
N PRO A 684 10.96 -49.44 11.02
CA PRO A 684 10.47 -48.50 12.06
C PRO A 684 11.55 -47.63 12.83
N SER A 685 11.04 -46.76 13.75
CA SER A 685 11.60 -46.26 15.04
C SER A 685 12.15 -44.81 15.10
N PRO A 686 12.05 -44.03 16.23
CA PRO A 686 11.55 -44.35 17.58
C PRO A 686 10.43 -43.45 18.15
N SER A 687 9.89 -43.87 19.30
CA SER A 687 8.86 -43.25 20.16
C SER A 687 9.25 -41.86 20.70
N PRO A 688 8.27 -40.95 20.95
CA PRO A 688 7.71 -40.88 22.31
C PRO A 688 6.17 -40.83 22.37
N SER A 689 5.67 -41.62 23.33
CA SER A 689 4.43 -41.55 24.12
C SER A 689 3.27 -40.60 23.70
N ALA A 690 2.15 -41.26 23.39
CA ALA A 690 0.73 -40.91 23.59
C ALA A 690 0.15 -39.64 22.95
N SER A 691 -0.50 -39.83 21.79
CA SER A 691 -1.58 -38.97 21.30
C SER A 691 -2.85 -39.06 22.15
N PRO A 692 -3.55 -37.94 22.41
CA PRO A 692 -4.99 -37.90 22.42
C PRO A 692 -5.50 -37.67 20.98
N THR A 693 -6.48 -38.46 20.62
CA THR A 693 -7.20 -38.48 19.35
C THR A 693 -7.84 -37.15 18.99
N GLY A 694 -7.60 -36.66 17.76
CA GLY A 694 -8.65 -36.11 16.90
C GLY A 694 -9.10 -34.65 17.05
N ARG A 695 -8.66 -33.90 18.07
CA ARG A 695 -8.89 -32.44 18.15
C ARG A 695 -7.73 -31.79 18.92
N ALA A 696 -6.92 -30.97 18.25
CA ALA A 696 -5.79 -30.31 18.89
C ALA A 696 -6.06 -28.80 19.00
N CYS A 697 -6.24 -28.31 20.22
CA CYS A 697 -6.38 -26.89 20.51
C CYS A 697 -5.14 -26.38 21.25
N THR A 698 -4.61 -25.23 20.85
CA THR A 698 -3.53 -24.53 21.56
C THR A 698 -3.95 -23.11 21.92
N ALA A 699 -3.37 -22.56 22.98
CA ALA A 699 -3.62 -21.19 23.40
C ALA A 699 -2.33 -20.45 23.77
N THR A 700 -2.21 -19.20 23.32
CA THR A 700 -1.06 -18.33 23.58
C THR A 700 -1.50 -17.10 24.33
N TYR A 701 -0.86 -16.79 25.45
CA TYR A 701 -1.17 -15.65 26.31
C TYR A 701 -0.16 -14.52 26.09
N LYS A 702 -0.65 -13.29 25.97
CA LYS A 702 0.18 -12.08 25.82
C LYS A 702 -0.35 -10.94 26.68
N VAL A 703 0.52 -10.32 27.48
CA VAL A 703 0.21 -9.03 28.11
C VAL A 703 0.33 -7.93 27.06
N ILE A 704 -0.75 -7.20 26.83
CA ILE A 704 -0.84 -6.13 25.82
C ILE A 704 -0.37 -4.79 26.40
N SER A 705 -0.75 -4.49 27.64
CA SER A 705 -0.34 -3.30 28.37
C SER A 705 -0.42 -3.56 29.88
N GLN A 706 0.33 -2.79 30.67
CA GLN A 706 0.28 -2.86 32.14
C GLN A 706 0.47 -1.48 32.77
N TRP A 707 -0.16 -1.27 33.91
CA TRP A 707 -0.07 -0.06 34.74
C TRP A 707 -0.01 -0.45 36.22
N GLN A 708 0.17 0.53 37.10
CA GLN A 708 0.22 0.28 38.54
C GLN A 708 -1.12 -0.33 39.01
N GLY A 709 -1.07 -1.58 39.48
CA GLY A 709 -2.23 -2.30 40.00
C GLY A 709 -3.13 -2.95 38.95
N GLY A 710 -2.84 -2.82 37.64
CA GLY A 710 -3.63 -3.46 36.59
C GLY A 710 -2.89 -3.76 35.30
N PHE A 711 -3.51 -4.58 34.44
CA PHE A 711 -2.98 -4.97 33.14
C PHE A 711 -4.09 -5.35 32.17
N GLN A 712 -3.77 -5.34 30.89
CA GLN A 712 -4.59 -5.90 29.82
C GLN A 712 -3.85 -7.06 29.16
N ALA A 713 -4.52 -8.18 28.95
CA ALA A 713 -3.98 -9.33 28.25
C ALA A 713 -4.92 -9.82 27.14
N GLU A 714 -4.32 -10.46 26.14
CA GLU A 714 -5.00 -11.15 25.05
C GLU A 714 -4.55 -12.60 25.02
N VAL A 715 -5.49 -13.51 24.75
CA VAL A 715 -5.24 -14.92 24.59
C VAL A 715 -5.76 -15.37 23.23
N THR A 716 -4.86 -15.88 22.40
CA THR A 716 -5.19 -16.45 21.09
C THR A 716 -5.39 -17.94 21.19
N VAL A 717 -6.51 -18.44 20.67
CA VAL A 717 -6.89 -19.85 20.61
C VAL A 717 -6.77 -20.32 19.16
N LEU A 718 -5.99 -21.37 18.91
CA LEU A 718 -5.76 -21.94 17.58
C LEU A 718 -6.25 -23.38 17.55
N ASN A 719 -7.03 -23.72 16.52
CA ASN A 719 -7.27 -25.11 16.16
C ASN A 719 -6.07 -25.66 15.37
N SER A 720 -5.13 -26.25 16.09
CA SER A 720 -3.96 -26.95 15.53
C SER A 720 -4.27 -28.35 14.98
N GLY A 721 -5.52 -28.82 15.08
CA GLY A 721 -5.96 -30.12 14.58
C GLY A 721 -6.34 -30.09 13.09
N ALA A 722 -6.55 -31.28 12.53
CA ALA A 722 -6.96 -31.46 11.13
C ALA A 722 -8.49 -31.37 10.91
N THR A 723 -9.28 -31.29 11.99
CA THR A 723 -10.75 -31.27 11.96
C THR A 723 -11.29 -29.98 12.59
N PRO A 724 -12.42 -29.43 12.11
CA PRO A 724 -13.06 -28.29 12.77
C PRO A 724 -13.48 -28.63 14.21
N ILE A 725 -13.34 -27.66 15.13
CA ILE A 725 -13.85 -27.74 16.51
C ILE A 725 -15.09 -26.87 16.65
N SER A 726 -16.03 -27.28 17.51
CA SER A 726 -17.29 -26.54 17.73
C SER A 726 -17.26 -25.67 19.00
N GLY A 727 -16.25 -25.87 19.85
CA GLY A 727 -16.01 -25.05 21.03
C GLY A 727 -14.60 -25.23 21.57
N TRP A 728 -14.19 -24.33 22.45
CA TRP A 728 -12.90 -24.35 23.11
C TRP A 728 -13.02 -23.84 24.53
N THR A 729 -12.11 -24.30 25.38
CA THR A 729 -11.96 -23.87 26.77
C THR A 729 -10.48 -23.73 27.06
N VAL A 730 -10.07 -22.53 27.47
CA VAL A 730 -8.67 -22.22 27.84
C VAL A 730 -8.54 -22.18 29.34
N ALA A 731 -7.49 -22.78 29.88
CA ALA A 731 -7.19 -22.76 31.31
C ALA A 731 -5.72 -22.43 31.59
N TRP A 732 -5.49 -21.65 32.65
CA TRP A 732 -4.18 -21.30 33.18
C TRP A 732 -4.24 -21.02 34.69
N ALA A 733 -3.07 -20.93 35.33
CA ALA A 733 -2.95 -20.48 36.71
C ALA A 733 -2.11 -19.19 36.79
N PHE A 734 -2.63 -18.18 37.47
CA PHE A 734 -1.91 -16.93 37.71
C PHE A 734 -0.81 -17.09 38.77
N PRO A 735 0.45 -16.75 38.46
CA PRO A 735 1.59 -17.02 39.35
C PRO A 735 1.70 -16.07 40.54
N ASN A 736 1.10 -14.88 40.48
CA ASN A 736 1.32 -13.79 41.43
C ASN A 736 0.01 -13.22 41.99
N GLY A 737 -1.03 -14.04 42.11
CA GLY A 737 -2.30 -13.63 42.72
C GLY A 737 -3.11 -12.65 41.87
N GLN A 738 -2.89 -12.62 40.55
CA GLN A 738 -3.66 -11.77 39.65
C GLN A 738 -5.14 -12.17 39.62
N THR A 739 -6.03 -11.20 39.42
CA THR A 739 -7.48 -11.41 39.33
C THR A 739 -8.05 -10.75 38.09
N ILE A 740 -8.94 -11.44 37.37
CA ILE A 740 -9.66 -10.86 36.21
C ILE A 740 -10.73 -9.89 36.72
N SER A 741 -10.71 -8.66 36.19
CA SER A 741 -11.71 -7.63 36.50
C SER A 741 -12.79 -7.52 35.42
N GLN A 742 -12.43 -7.64 34.14
CA GLN A 742 -13.38 -7.67 33.03
C GLN A 742 -12.81 -8.51 31.88
N LEU A 743 -13.65 -9.35 31.25
CA LEU A 743 -13.28 -10.17 30.09
C LEU A 743 -14.27 -9.95 28.94
N TRP A 744 -13.79 -9.93 27.70
CA TRP A 744 -14.60 -9.92 26.49
C TRP A 744 -14.27 -11.13 25.60
N SER A 745 -15.20 -11.49 24.71
CA SER A 745 -15.06 -12.63 23.79
C SER A 745 -14.89 -14.01 24.46
N GLY A 746 -15.35 -14.15 25.71
CA GLY A 746 -15.37 -15.42 26.44
C GLY A 746 -16.17 -15.31 27.74
N THR A 747 -16.36 -16.43 28.42
CA THR A 747 -16.98 -16.50 29.75
C THR A 747 -15.93 -16.97 30.77
N PRO A 748 -15.46 -16.09 31.68
CA PRO A 748 -14.45 -16.46 32.67
C PRO A 748 -15.06 -17.20 33.87
N SER A 749 -14.26 -18.08 34.46
CA SER A 749 -14.43 -18.62 35.81
C SER A 749 -13.06 -18.60 36.49
N GLN A 750 -12.96 -17.96 37.66
CA GLN A 750 -11.71 -17.89 38.42
C GLN A 750 -11.94 -18.41 39.86
N SER A 751 -11.06 -19.31 40.32
CA SER A 751 -11.01 -19.79 41.70
C SER A 751 -9.56 -19.75 42.20
N GLY A 752 -9.26 -18.80 43.09
CA GLY A 752 -7.88 -18.49 43.48
C GLY A 752 -7.04 -18.13 42.26
N ALA A 753 -5.90 -18.82 42.08
CA ALA A 753 -5.02 -18.63 40.93
C ALA A 753 -5.57 -19.23 39.63
N ASN A 754 -6.49 -20.19 39.68
CA ASN A 754 -6.91 -20.95 38.51
C ASN A 754 -7.99 -20.21 37.74
N VAL A 755 -7.75 -20.02 36.44
CA VAL A 755 -8.68 -19.39 35.51
C VAL A 755 -9.09 -20.39 34.43
N THR A 756 -10.36 -20.37 34.07
CA THR A 756 -10.91 -21.04 32.89
C THR A 756 -11.75 -20.06 32.09
N VAL A 757 -11.57 -20.02 30.77
CA VAL A 757 -12.37 -19.20 29.86
C VAL A 757 -12.97 -20.08 28.78
N LYS A 758 -14.30 -20.07 28.67
CA LYS A 758 -15.04 -20.77 27.63
C LYS A 758 -15.46 -19.82 26.51
N ASN A 759 -15.51 -20.32 25.28
CA ASN A 759 -16.02 -19.58 24.13
C ASN A 759 -17.48 -19.10 24.32
N LEU A 760 -17.83 -18.00 23.65
CA LEU A 760 -19.22 -17.56 23.44
C LEU A 760 -19.81 -18.27 22.20
N SER A 761 -21.12 -18.12 21.99
CA SER A 761 -21.83 -18.81 20.89
C SER A 761 -21.29 -18.47 19.50
N TYR A 762 -20.75 -17.26 19.29
CA TYR A 762 -20.29 -16.81 17.98
C TYR A 762 -18.82 -17.14 17.66
N ASN A 763 -17.99 -17.52 18.65
CA ASN A 763 -16.55 -17.72 18.45
C ASN A 763 -16.04 -19.12 18.84
N GLY A 764 -16.93 -20.07 19.11
CA GLY A 764 -16.55 -21.46 19.40
C GLY A 764 -16.10 -22.28 18.20
N GLY A 765 -16.70 -22.03 17.04
CA GLY A 765 -16.43 -22.78 15.81
C GLY A 765 -15.13 -22.34 15.16
N LEU A 766 -14.11 -23.20 15.13
CA LEU A 766 -12.84 -22.95 14.44
C LEU A 766 -12.54 -24.07 13.44
N ALA A 767 -12.39 -23.71 12.16
CA ALA A 767 -11.87 -24.63 11.14
C ALA A 767 -10.42 -25.05 11.45
N ALA A 768 -9.93 -26.10 10.79
CA ALA A 768 -8.54 -26.53 10.91
C ALA A 768 -7.59 -25.36 10.53
N GLY A 769 -6.64 -25.03 11.41
CA GLY A 769 -5.73 -23.90 11.24
C GLY A 769 -6.31 -22.52 11.54
N ALA A 770 -7.60 -22.41 11.86
CA ALA A 770 -8.24 -21.14 12.22
C ALA A 770 -7.99 -20.78 13.69
N ALA A 771 -7.91 -19.48 13.97
CA ALA A 771 -7.71 -18.94 15.30
C ALA A 771 -8.77 -17.89 15.67
N THR A 772 -8.99 -17.71 16.96
CA THR A 772 -9.75 -16.60 17.55
C THR A 772 -9.01 -16.05 18.75
N SER A 773 -9.40 -14.88 19.24
CA SER A 773 -8.81 -14.29 20.44
C SER A 773 -9.90 -13.82 21.39
N PHE A 774 -9.58 -13.85 22.67
CA PHE A 774 -10.31 -13.15 23.71
C PHE A 774 -9.34 -12.30 24.53
N GLY A 775 -9.84 -11.27 25.19
CA GLY A 775 -9.02 -10.38 26.00
C GLY A 775 -9.69 -10.04 27.32
N PHE A 776 -8.88 -9.57 28.26
CA PHE A 776 -9.36 -9.19 29.57
C PHE A 776 -8.47 -8.12 30.19
N THR A 777 -9.05 -7.37 31.13
CA THR A 777 -8.32 -6.58 32.11
C THR A 777 -8.23 -7.35 33.42
N GLY A 778 -7.09 -7.24 34.10
CA GLY A 778 -6.84 -7.86 35.39
C GLY A 778 -6.13 -6.93 36.36
N ALA A 779 -6.21 -7.24 37.64
CA ALA A 779 -5.48 -6.58 38.71
C ALA A 779 -4.31 -7.44 39.18
N TRP A 780 -3.24 -6.80 39.65
CA TRP A 780 -2.06 -7.45 40.22
C TRP A 780 -1.52 -6.65 41.40
N ASN A 781 -0.81 -7.32 42.33
CA ASN A 781 -0.11 -6.66 43.42
C ASN A 781 1.32 -7.21 43.52
N GLY A 782 2.33 -6.34 43.41
CA GLY A 782 3.75 -6.70 43.46
C GLY A 782 4.36 -7.12 42.12
N SER A 783 3.89 -8.20 41.49
CA SER A 783 4.42 -8.65 40.19
C SER A 783 3.32 -9.22 39.28
N ASN A 784 3.56 -9.21 37.97
CA ASN A 784 2.64 -9.69 36.95
C ASN A 784 3.34 -10.64 35.96
N ALA A 785 3.81 -11.80 36.44
CA ALA A 785 4.43 -12.79 35.56
C ALA A 785 3.38 -13.46 34.65
N VAL A 786 3.79 -13.74 33.41
CA VAL A 786 2.96 -14.42 32.40
C VAL A 786 2.71 -15.86 32.84
N PRO A 787 1.45 -16.35 32.84
CA PRO A 787 1.14 -17.71 33.24
C PRO A 787 1.72 -18.74 32.27
N SER A 788 2.26 -19.83 32.80
CA SER A 788 2.73 -20.99 32.03
C SER A 788 2.60 -22.27 32.86
N PRO A 789 2.01 -23.36 32.33
CA PRO A 789 1.47 -23.48 30.97
C PRO A 789 0.09 -22.81 30.80
N VAL A 790 -0.25 -22.48 29.56
CA VAL A 790 -1.61 -22.13 29.13
C VAL A 790 -2.12 -23.28 28.28
N THR A 791 -3.24 -23.86 28.68
CA THR A 791 -3.80 -25.08 28.07
C THR A 791 -5.10 -24.77 27.35
N CYS A 792 -5.39 -25.50 26.27
CA CYS A 792 -6.68 -25.43 25.60
C CYS A 792 -7.26 -26.83 25.38
N THR A 793 -8.56 -26.98 25.64
CA THR A 793 -9.34 -28.17 25.33
C THR A 793 -10.47 -27.81 24.36
N SER A 794 -10.62 -28.58 23.28
CA SER A 794 -11.72 -28.44 22.32
C SER A 794 -12.90 -29.34 22.66
N VAL A 795 -14.12 -28.90 22.32
CA VAL A 795 -15.37 -29.69 22.40
C VAL A 795 -15.75 -30.22 21.04
#